data_AF-A0A352PN83-F1
#
_entry.id   AF-A0A352PN83-F1
#
_cell.length_a   1.000
_cell.length_b   1.000
_cell.length_c   1.000
_cell.angle_alpha   90.00
_cell.angle_beta   90.00
_cell.angle_gamma   90.00
#
_symmetry.space_group_name_H-M   'P 1'
#
loop_
_entity.id
_entity.type
_entity.pdbx_description
1 polymer ?
#
loop_
_entity_poly.entity_id
_entity_poly.type
_entity_poly.pdbx_seq_one_letter_code
_entity_poly.pdbx_strand_id
1 'polypeptide(L)'
;MEQKYTRKVIEAIEEARNIAKEKGQGLIDVAHLLKALISQEGSIYLSILSKLSIKASDVEKVLNDDIDKKVKSDQKDITMTSDLSELINNAYAVQKKMDDDFLSVEHIIIASFDSKNSVIKELKNIDNYDKKHFVDAINNIRGGNHVRSDNPEDTYEVLKKYGRNLVEHVAMGKIDPIIGRDEEIRRVIQILSRKSKNNPVLIGDPGVGKTAVVEGLAWRIFKGDVPLSLKNTTVFELDLGALIAGTKYRGEFEDRIKAVLNEVKKSQGNVILFIDEIHQLIGAGATGEGGMDAANLLKPMLARGELHCIGATTLDEYRKYIEKDAAFERRMQKVLIDEPSIESSISILRGLKDRYESHHGVTITDDALIAAVTLSKRYIADRFLPDKALDLIDEACAKVRMSIDSLPEELDEVNHRIMQLEIERVSIRKDDSSRAIKRRKDIEEEIANLKTKQNELTAKWQEEKSGLEQITKLKKDLDIAQLQLNKAYSDVNYNLAAKIQNNDIPLTQKKIKELQEKSSSDNRLLNEVVTEESVASIVSSWTHIPVNKLSMSESRKVLELKEELKKRVIGQDEAITQVSDAILRARAGINDSNRPLGSFMFLGPTGVGKTEVAKALAEQLFDSDQQIIRIDMSEYMEKYSVSRLVGAAPGYVGYEEGGQLT
;
A
#
# COMPACT_ATOMS: atom_id res chain seq x y z
N MET A 1 -35.15 -18.60 -31.58
CA MET A 1 -34.42 -17.43 -31.05
C MET A 1 -33.41 -17.98 -30.06
N GLU A 2 -32.11 -17.76 -30.27
CA GLU A 2 -31.09 -18.11 -29.27
C GLU A 2 -31.44 -17.44 -27.94
N GLN A 3 -31.43 -18.22 -26.87
CA GLN A 3 -31.71 -17.74 -25.53
C GLN A 3 -30.49 -16.95 -25.04
N LYS A 4 -30.63 -15.62 -24.95
CA LYS A 4 -29.56 -14.72 -24.49
C LYS A 4 -29.61 -14.57 -22.98
N TYR A 5 -28.78 -15.33 -22.27
CA TYR A 5 -28.57 -15.21 -20.83
C TYR A 5 -27.36 -14.33 -20.52
N THR A 6 -27.41 -13.63 -19.39
CA THR A 6 -26.19 -13.07 -18.80
C THR A 6 -25.32 -14.21 -18.25
N ARG A 7 -24.00 -14.02 -18.20
CA ARG A 7 -23.05 -15.02 -17.73
C ARG A 7 -23.37 -15.50 -16.31
N LYS A 8 -23.78 -14.59 -15.44
CA LYS A 8 -24.18 -14.89 -14.06
C LYS A 8 -25.42 -15.76 -13.95
N VAL A 9 -26.38 -15.60 -14.88
CA VAL A 9 -27.54 -16.50 -14.93
C VAL A 9 -27.12 -17.90 -15.39
N ILE A 10 -26.18 -18.01 -16.34
CA ILE A 10 -25.62 -19.30 -16.76
C ILE A 10 -24.90 -19.97 -15.58
N GLU A 11 -23.99 -19.24 -14.92
CA GLU A 11 -23.27 -19.71 -13.73
C GLU A 11 -24.25 -20.12 -12.61
N ALA A 12 -25.35 -19.39 -12.41
CA ALA A 12 -26.35 -19.71 -11.39
C ALA A 12 -27.11 -21.00 -11.70
N ILE A 13 -27.41 -21.26 -12.97
CA ILE A 13 -28.08 -22.50 -13.40
C ILE A 13 -27.14 -23.70 -13.24
N GLU A 14 -25.86 -23.54 -13.57
CA GLU A 14 -24.84 -24.57 -13.35
C GLU A 14 -24.65 -24.86 -11.87
N GLU A 15 -24.58 -23.82 -11.03
CA GLU A 15 -24.42 -23.99 -9.59
C GLU A 15 -25.67 -24.57 -8.93
N ALA A 16 -26.87 -24.18 -9.38
CA ALA A 16 -28.11 -24.82 -8.94
C ALA A 16 -28.13 -26.33 -9.25
N ARG A 17 -27.53 -26.74 -10.38
CA ARG A 17 -27.37 -28.16 -10.73
C ARG A 17 -26.37 -28.84 -9.80
N ASN A 18 -25.27 -28.18 -9.42
CA ASN A 18 -24.30 -28.70 -8.46
C ASN A 18 -24.94 -28.90 -7.08
N ILE A 19 -25.70 -27.92 -6.58
CA ILE A 19 -26.41 -28.00 -5.29
C ILE A 19 -27.38 -29.19 -5.28
N ALA A 20 -28.16 -29.38 -6.35
CA ALA A 20 -29.07 -30.53 -6.47
C ALA A 20 -28.31 -31.86 -6.46
N LYS A 21 -27.17 -31.93 -7.16
CA LYS A 21 -26.30 -33.12 -7.21
C LYS A 21 -25.70 -33.46 -5.85
N GLU A 22 -25.19 -32.47 -5.12
CA GLU A 22 -24.62 -32.66 -3.77
C GLU A 22 -25.67 -33.16 -2.77
N LYS A 23 -26.92 -32.72 -2.92
CA LYS A 23 -28.04 -33.16 -2.09
C LYS A 23 -28.66 -34.49 -2.55
N GLY A 24 -28.18 -35.07 -3.64
CA GLY A 24 -28.66 -36.33 -4.21
C GLY A 24 -30.06 -36.22 -4.81
N GLN A 25 -30.37 -35.11 -5.47
CA GLN A 25 -31.69 -34.78 -6.01
C GLN A 25 -31.66 -34.80 -7.54
N GLY A 26 -32.66 -35.44 -8.16
CA GLY A 26 -32.75 -35.56 -9.63
C GLY A 26 -33.37 -34.35 -10.34
N LEU A 27 -33.86 -33.35 -9.60
CA LEU A 27 -34.58 -32.20 -10.14
C LEU A 27 -34.00 -30.88 -9.59
N ILE A 28 -33.76 -29.91 -10.48
CA ILE A 28 -33.46 -28.51 -10.13
C ILE A 28 -34.77 -27.77 -10.01
N ASP A 29 -34.96 -27.12 -8.86
CA ASP A 29 -36.16 -26.36 -8.54
C ASP A 29 -35.85 -24.90 -8.21
N VAL A 30 -36.87 -24.05 -8.06
CA VAL A 30 -36.75 -22.61 -7.79
C VAL A 30 -35.82 -22.30 -6.61
N ALA A 31 -35.91 -23.09 -5.52
CA ALA A 31 -35.07 -22.91 -4.34
C ALA A 31 -33.57 -23.07 -4.63
N HIS A 32 -33.20 -23.99 -5.53
CA HIS A 32 -31.81 -24.21 -5.94
C HIS A 32 -31.26 -23.02 -6.70
N LEU A 33 -32.05 -22.47 -7.64
CA LEU A 33 -31.65 -21.31 -8.42
C LEU A 33 -31.49 -20.06 -7.53
N LEU A 34 -32.45 -19.81 -6.64
CA LEU A 34 -32.35 -18.67 -5.71
C LEU A 34 -31.17 -18.81 -4.76
N LYS A 35 -30.88 -20.02 -4.27
CA LYS A 35 -29.71 -20.27 -3.43
C LYS A 35 -28.41 -20.04 -4.21
N ALA A 36 -28.31 -20.56 -5.43
CA ALA A 36 -27.17 -20.32 -6.30
C ALA A 36 -26.94 -18.82 -6.55
N LEU A 37 -28.01 -18.06 -6.78
CA LEU A 37 -27.93 -16.60 -6.96
C LEU A 37 -27.42 -15.87 -5.71
N ILE A 38 -27.69 -16.37 -4.50
CA ILE A 38 -27.14 -15.79 -3.25
C ILE A 38 -25.65 -16.10 -3.12
N SER A 39 -25.25 -17.35 -3.39
CA SER A 39 -23.88 -17.84 -3.18
C SER A 39 -22.84 -17.30 -4.16
N GLN A 40 -23.24 -16.58 -5.21
CA GLN A 40 -22.33 -16.04 -6.20
C GLN A 40 -21.43 -14.92 -5.65
N GLU A 41 -20.16 -14.94 -6.05
CA GLU A 41 -19.25 -13.83 -5.82
C GLU A 41 -19.76 -12.57 -6.54
N GLY A 42 -19.89 -11.46 -5.80
CA GLY A 42 -20.50 -10.22 -6.31
C GLY A 42 -22.02 -10.31 -6.53
N SER A 43 -22.73 -11.20 -5.84
CA SER A 43 -24.18 -11.40 -6.03
C SER A 43 -24.99 -10.10 -5.95
N ILE A 44 -25.69 -9.78 -7.04
CA ILE A 44 -26.72 -8.74 -7.08
C ILE A 44 -27.83 -9.04 -6.06
N TYR A 45 -28.17 -10.31 -5.89
CA TYR A 45 -29.25 -10.71 -4.98
C TYR A 45 -28.88 -10.40 -3.52
N LEU A 46 -27.66 -10.68 -3.09
CA LEU A 46 -27.14 -10.25 -1.79
C LEU A 46 -27.12 -8.73 -1.62
N SER A 47 -26.72 -8.01 -2.68
CA SER A 47 -26.69 -6.54 -2.68
C SER A 47 -28.08 -5.94 -2.50
N ILE A 48 -29.11 -6.53 -3.14
CA ILE A 48 -30.52 -6.14 -2.96
C ILE A 48 -30.97 -6.43 -1.52
N LEU A 49 -30.68 -7.62 -0.99
CA LEU A 49 -31.05 -7.99 0.39
C LEU A 49 -30.44 -7.03 1.41
N SER A 50 -29.15 -6.72 1.25
CA SER A 50 -28.43 -5.75 2.10
C SER A 50 -29.08 -4.37 2.08
N LYS A 51 -29.44 -3.87 0.88
CA LYS A 51 -30.12 -2.57 0.71
C LYS A 51 -31.49 -2.51 1.37
N LEU A 52 -32.21 -3.63 1.39
CA LEU A 52 -33.52 -3.77 2.04
C LEU A 52 -33.43 -4.09 3.54
N SER A 53 -32.20 -4.15 4.10
CA SER A 53 -31.95 -4.55 5.49
C SER A 53 -32.46 -5.96 5.83
N ILE A 54 -32.51 -6.85 4.83
CA ILE A 54 -32.88 -8.26 4.99
C ILE A 54 -31.60 -9.06 5.21
N LYS A 55 -31.55 -9.86 6.29
CA LYS A 55 -30.40 -10.72 6.55
C LYS A 55 -30.40 -11.89 5.58
N ALA A 56 -29.30 -12.05 4.83
CA ALA A 56 -29.14 -13.15 3.89
C ALA A 56 -29.29 -14.53 4.56
N SER A 57 -28.85 -14.66 5.82
CA SER A 57 -28.99 -15.89 6.62
C SER A 57 -30.44 -16.34 6.78
N ASP A 58 -31.39 -15.40 6.86
CA ASP A 58 -32.81 -15.72 7.06
C ASP A 58 -33.43 -16.26 5.76
N VAL A 59 -33.03 -15.70 4.61
CA VAL A 59 -33.42 -16.17 3.27
C VAL A 59 -32.79 -17.53 2.98
N GLU A 60 -31.49 -17.70 3.24
CA GLU A 60 -30.78 -18.97 3.05
C GLU A 60 -31.39 -20.10 3.88
N LYS A 61 -31.82 -19.81 5.11
CA LYS A 61 -32.47 -20.80 5.98
C LYS A 61 -33.74 -21.35 5.34
N VAL A 62 -34.62 -20.48 4.84
CA VAL A 62 -35.86 -20.90 4.14
C VAL A 62 -35.55 -21.72 2.90
N LEU A 63 -34.56 -21.30 2.10
CA LEU A 63 -34.15 -22.02 0.89
C LEU A 63 -33.57 -23.40 1.21
N ASN A 64 -32.72 -23.49 2.24
CA ASN A 64 -32.15 -24.76 2.68
C ASN A 64 -33.21 -25.71 3.22
N ASP A 65 -34.17 -25.20 4.01
CA ASP A 65 -35.27 -25.99 4.54
C ASP A 65 -36.18 -26.56 3.44
N ASP A 66 -36.43 -25.81 2.34
CA ASP A 66 -37.15 -26.32 1.17
C ASP A 66 -36.34 -27.36 0.39
N ILE A 67 -35.05 -27.10 0.16
CA ILE A 67 -34.16 -28.04 -0.54
C ILE A 67 -34.06 -29.36 0.22
N ASP A 68 -33.89 -29.34 1.54
CA ASP A 68 -33.71 -30.56 2.34
C ASP A 68 -34.99 -31.42 2.44
N LYS A 69 -36.18 -30.83 2.21
CA LYS A 69 -37.45 -31.57 2.13
C LYS A 69 -37.65 -32.30 0.79
N LYS A 70 -36.85 -32.02 -0.24
CA LYS A 70 -37.02 -32.62 -1.57
C LYS A 70 -36.56 -34.08 -1.61
N VAL A 71 -37.20 -34.85 -2.48
CA VAL A 71 -36.96 -36.30 -2.61
C VAL A 71 -35.60 -36.58 -3.22
N LYS A 72 -34.83 -37.47 -2.58
CA LYS A 72 -33.56 -37.97 -3.11
C LYS A 72 -33.79 -39.00 -4.22
N SER A 73 -32.98 -38.94 -5.27
CA SER A 73 -33.09 -39.80 -6.45
C SER A 73 -31.71 -40.16 -7.00
N ASP A 74 -31.54 -41.41 -7.41
CA ASP A 74 -30.31 -41.94 -8.04
C ASP A 74 -30.28 -41.70 -9.57
N GLN A 75 -31.13 -40.81 -10.10
CA GLN A 75 -31.11 -40.47 -11.52
C GLN A 75 -29.82 -39.74 -11.89
N LYS A 76 -29.17 -40.18 -12.98
CA LYS A 76 -27.92 -39.59 -13.48
C LYS A 76 -28.12 -38.26 -14.20
N ASP A 77 -29.30 -38.04 -14.79
CA ASP A 77 -29.62 -36.82 -15.53
C ASP A 77 -30.50 -35.90 -14.69
N ILE A 78 -29.94 -34.77 -14.28
CA ILE A 78 -30.64 -33.74 -13.51
C ILE A 78 -31.44 -32.86 -14.46
N THR A 79 -32.75 -32.78 -14.27
CA THR A 79 -33.67 -31.97 -15.11
C THR A 79 -34.31 -30.82 -14.33
N MET A 80 -34.89 -29.83 -15.01
CA MET A 80 -35.57 -28.70 -14.34
C MET A 80 -37.03 -29.04 -14.01
N THR A 81 -37.53 -28.54 -12.88
CA THR A 81 -38.97 -28.61 -12.57
C THR A 81 -39.80 -27.76 -13.54
N SER A 82 -41.09 -28.10 -13.65
CA SER A 82 -42.05 -27.27 -14.40
C SER A 82 -42.13 -25.85 -13.83
N ASP A 83 -42.09 -25.71 -12.50
CA ASP A 83 -42.11 -24.42 -11.80
C ASP A 83 -40.90 -23.55 -12.13
N LEU A 84 -39.70 -24.15 -12.17
CA LEU A 84 -38.47 -23.45 -12.56
C LEU A 84 -38.50 -23.03 -14.04
N SER A 85 -39.01 -23.91 -14.91
CA SER A 85 -39.17 -23.62 -16.33
C SER A 85 -40.17 -22.49 -16.56
N GLU A 86 -41.28 -22.46 -15.81
CA GLU A 86 -42.27 -21.38 -15.83
C GLU A 86 -41.67 -20.06 -15.30
N LEU A 87 -40.88 -20.12 -14.22
CA LEU A 87 -40.17 -18.96 -13.68
C LEU A 87 -39.25 -18.31 -14.72
N ILE A 88 -38.42 -19.10 -15.40
CA ILE A 88 -37.50 -18.61 -16.44
C ILE A 88 -38.30 -17.99 -17.60
N ASN A 89 -39.40 -18.64 -18.01
CA ASN A 89 -40.30 -18.10 -19.05
C ASN A 89 -40.93 -16.75 -18.63
N ASN A 90 -41.37 -16.63 -17.38
CA ASN A 90 -41.92 -15.38 -16.84
C ASN A 90 -40.83 -14.29 -16.72
N ALA A 91 -39.59 -14.66 -16.42
CA ALA A 91 -38.47 -13.73 -16.40
C ALA A 91 -38.20 -13.12 -17.79
N TYR A 92 -38.41 -13.85 -18.89
CA TYR A 92 -38.35 -13.27 -20.24
C TYR A 92 -39.44 -12.21 -20.49
N ALA A 93 -40.62 -12.37 -19.88
CA ALA A 93 -41.66 -11.34 -19.97
C ALA A 93 -41.26 -10.07 -19.20
N VAL A 94 -40.56 -10.21 -18.06
CA VAL A 94 -40.00 -9.08 -17.31
C VAL A 94 -38.89 -8.39 -18.11
N GLN A 95 -37.94 -9.16 -18.67
CA GLN A 95 -36.88 -8.66 -19.53
C GLN A 95 -37.41 -7.80 -20.69
N LYS A 96 -38.46 -8.27 -21.38
CA LYS A 96 -39.11 -7.49 -22.46
C LYS A 96 -39.79 -6.23 -21.95
N LYS A 97 -40.40 -6.26 -20.77
CA LYS A 97 -41.02 -5.06 -20.15
C LYS A 97 -39.99 -4.02 -19.72
N MET A 98 -38.80 -4.45 -19.34
CA MET A 98 -37.69 -3.58 -18.93
C MET A 98 -36.80 -3.13 -20.11
N ASP A 99 -37.17 -3.51 -21.34
CA ASP A 99 -36.43 -3.20 -22.57
C ASP A 99 -34.94 -3.62 -22.50
N ASP A 100 -34.69 -4.85 -22.07
CA ASP A 100 -33.34 -5.41 -21.96
C ASP A 100 -33.07 -6.47 -23.05
N ASP A 101 -31.81 -6.65 -23.47
CA ASP A 101 -31.44 -7.60 -24.53
C ASP A 101 -31.10 -9.00 -24.01
N PHE A 102 -30.67 -9.10 -22.74
CA PHE A 102 -30.29 -10.36 -22.08
C PHE A 102 -31.12 -10.62 -20.83
N LEU A 103 -31.36 -11.89 -20.52
CA LEU A 103 -31.95 -12.31 -19.26
C LEU A 103 -30.95 -12.17 -18.11
N SER A 104 -31.13 -11.16 -17.25
CA SER A 104 -30.33 -10.91 -16.04
C SER A 104 -30.94 -11.56 -14.79
N VAL A 105 -30.14 -11.58 -13.71
CA VAL A 105 -30.54 -12.03 -12.36
C VAL A 105 -31.77 -11.27 -11.85
N GLU A 106 -31.85 -9.97 -12.13
CA GLU A 106 -32.93 -9.08 -11.66
C GLU A 106 -34.28 -9.52 -12.22
N HIS A 107 -34.33 -9.94 -13.49
CA HIS A 107 -35.56 -10.41 -14.13
C HIS A 107 -36.09 -11.68 -13.45
N ILE A 108 -35.19 -12.59 -13.06
CA ILE A 108 -35.53 -13.83 -12.36
C ILE A 108 -36.08 -13.52 -10.97
N ILE A 109 -35.45 -12.59 -10.24
CA ILE A 109 -35.93 -12.16 -8.91
C ILE A 109 -37.30 -11.50 -9.01
N ILE A 110 -37.51 -10.59 -9.98
CA ILE A 110 -38.82 -9.93 -10.14
C ILE A 110 -39.89 -10.94 -10.53
N ALA A 111 -39.58 -11.87 -11.44
CA ALA A 111 -40.51 -12.92 -11.86
C ALA A 111 -40.80 -13.93 -10.74
N SER A 112 -39.87 -14.14 -9.80
CA SER A 112 -40.08 -15.11 -8.72
C SER A 112 -41.22 -14.71 -7.81
N PHE A 113 -41.47 -13.42 -7.61
CA PHE A 113 -42.62 -12.95 -6.81
C PHE A 113 -43.99 -13.32 -7.39
N ASP A 114 -44.08 -13.56 -8.70
CA ASP A 114 -45.30 -13.98 -9.39
C ASP A 114 -45.43 -15.51 -9.48
N SER A 115 -44.41 -16.26 -9.04
CA SER A 115 -44.44 -17.73 -9.01
C SER A 115 -45.38 -18.26 -7.93
N LYS A 116 -46.07 -19.37 -8.24
CA LYS A 116 -46.97 -20.08 -7.32
C LYS A 116 -46.24 -21.06 -6.40
N ASN A 117 -44.94 -21.23 -6.58
CA ASN A 117 -44.10 -22.17 -5.83
C ASN A 117 -44.14 -21.90 -4.32
N SER A 118 -44.13 -22.97 -3.50
CA SER A 118 -44.24 -22.90 -2.04
C SER A 118 -43.12 -22.09 -1.40
N VAL A 119 -41.88 -22.21 -1.89
CA VAL A 119 -40.72 -21.53 -1.27
C VAL A 119 -40.86 -20.00 -1.34
N ILE A 120 -41.45 -19.47 -2.42
CA ILE A 120 -41.70 -18.04 -2.57
C ILE A 120 -42.74 -17.55 -1.56
N LYS A 121 -43.75 -18.37 -1.25
CA LYS A 121 -44.75 -18.02 -0.22
C LYS A 121 -44.12 -17.96 1.16
N GLU A 122 -43.19 -18.87 1.47
CA GLU A 122 -42.44 -18.85 2.72
C GLU A 122 -41.51 -17.64 2.82
N LEU A 123 -40.80 -17.31 1.74
CA LEU A 123 -39.91 -16.13 1.69
C LEU A 123 -40.67 -14.81 1.89
N LYS A 124 -41.91 -14.69 1.38
CA LYS A 124 -42.77 -13.50 1.60
C LYS A 124 -43.16 -13.26 3.07
N ASN A 125 -42.90 -14.20 3.97
CA ASN A 125 -43.11 -13.99 5.41
C ASN A 125 -41.95 -13.25 6.08
N ILE A 126 -40.83 -13.05 5.39
CA ILE A 126 -39.70 -12.24 5.88
C ILE A 126 -40.07 -10.76 5.69
N ASP A 127 -39.83 -9.94 6.72
CA ASP A 127 -40.09 -8.50 6.64
C ASP A 127 -39.33 -7.85 5.48
N ASN A 128 -40.00 -6.94 4.77
CA ASN A 128 -39.52 -6.27 3.54
C ASN A 128 -39.29 -7.19 2.33
N TYR A 129 -39.62 -8.47 2.41
CA TYR A 129 -39.51 -9.42 1.30
C TYR A 129 -40.76 -9.38 0.40
N ASP A 130 -40.98 -8.26 -0.29
CA ASP A 130 -42.06 -8.12 -1.26
C ASP A 130 -41.62 -7.46 -2.58
N LYS A 131 -42.45 -7.68 -3.61
CA LYS A 131 -42.16 -7.26 -4.98
C LYS A 131 -41.91 -5.76 -5.10
N LYS A 132 -42.61 -4.93 -4.33
CA LYS A 132 -42.49 -3.47 -4.46
C LYS A 132 -41.12 -3.01 -4.00
N HIS A 133 -40.69 -3.42 -2.81
CA HIS A 133 -39.36 -3.08 -2.27
C HIS A 133 -38.22 -3.61 -3.14
N PHE A 134 -38.36 -4.83 -3.67
CA PHE A 134 -37.36 -5.41 -4.57
C PHE A 134 -37.26 -4.65 -5.89
N VAL A 135 -38.38 -4.29 -6.52
CA VAL A 135 -38.38 -3.48 -7.74
C VAL A 135 -37.76 -2.10 -7.49
N ASP A 136 -38.07 -1.46 -6.37
CA ASP A 136 -37.48 -0.17 -6.00
C ASP A 136 -35.96 -0.29 -5.76
N ALA A 137 -35.51 -1.34 -5.07
CA ALA A 137 -34.09 -1.62 -4.86
C ALA A 137 -33.34 -1.88 -6.17
N ILE A 138 -33.91 -2.71 -7.05
CA ILE A 138 -33.37 -3.01 -8.38
C ILE A 138 -33.28 -1.74 -9.23
N ASN A 139 -34.35 -0.94 -9.31
CA ASN A 139 -34.34 0.32 -10.07
C ASN A 139 -33.26 1.28 -9.57
N ASN A 140 -33.05 1.36 -8.26
CA ASN A 140 -32.00 2.19 -7.67
C ASN A 140 -30.59 1.65 -7.94
N ILE A 141 -30.40 0.33 -7.98
CA ILE A 141 -29.11 -0.29 -8.35
C ILE A 141 -28.84 -0.08 -9.85
N ARG A 142 -29.87 -0.25 -10.68
CA ARG A 142 -29.76 -0.10 -12.13
C ARG A 142 -29.50 1.34 -12.56
N GLY A 143 -30.00 2.32 -11.81
CA GLY A 143 -29.83 3.74 -12.14
C GLY A 143 -30.33 4.13 -13.54
N GLY A 144 -31.31 3.39 -14.07
CA GLY A 144 -31.86 3.56 -15.42
C GLY A 144 -31.07 2.92 -16.56
N ASN A 145 -30.02 2.12 -16.28
CA ASN A 145 -29.29 1.39 -17.32
C ASN A 145 -30.07 0.15 -17.81
N HIS A 146 -29.84 -0.22 -19.07
CA HIS A 146 -30.39 -1.43 -19.71
C HIS A 146 -29.31 -2.51 -19.86
N VAL A 147 -29.71 -3.78 -19.73
CA VAL A 147 -28.85 -4.96 -19.88
C VAL A 147 -28.69 -5.28 -21.36
N ARG A 148 -27.66 -4.68 -21.97
CA ARG A 148 -27.32 -4.83 -23.41
C ARG A 148 -26.09 -5.72 -23.65
N SER A 149 -25.46 -6.23 -22.60
CA SER A 149 -24.34 -7.18 -22.65
C SER A 149 -24.63 -8.42 -21.80
N ASP A 150 -23.84 -9.46 -21.99
CA ASP A 150 -23.86 -10.69 -21.20
C ASP A 150 -23.26 -10.51 -19.78
N ASN A 151 -22.50 -9.44 -19.54
CA ASN A 151 -21.95 -9.05 -18.22
C ASN A 151 -22.40 -7.63 -17.82
N PRO A 152 -23.66 -7.41 -17.39
CA PRO A 152 -24.13 -6.09 -16.98
C PRO A 152 -23.55 -5.60 -15.65
N GLU A 153 -23.07 -6.51 -14.80
CA GLU A 153 -22.44 -6.20 -13.51
C GLU A 153 -21.13 -5.41 -13.67
N ASP A 154 -20.43 -5.59 -14.79
CA ASP A 154 -19.26 -4.78 -15.14
C ASP A 154 -19.59 -3.28 -15.24
N THR A 155 -20.88 -2.93 -15.35
CA THR A 155 -21.38 -1.55 -15.43
C THR A 155 -21.97 -1.01 -14.12
N TYR A 156 -22.26 -1.85 -13.11
CA TYR A 156 -23.01 -1.43 -11.91
C TYR A 156 -22.13 -0.98 -10.74
N GLU A 157 -20.83 -1.30 -10.73
CA GLU A 157 -19.85 -0.81 -9.74
C GLU A 157 -18.47 -0.56 -10.38
N VAL A 158 -18.44 0.19 -11.48
CA VAL A 158 -17.22 0.42 -12.28
C VAL A 158 -16.13 1.07 -11.43
N LEU A 159 -16.49 2.06 -10.62
CA LEU A 159 -15.55 2.70 -9.70
C LEU A 159 -14.88 1.66 -8.80
N LYS A 160 -15.61 0.90 -7.99
CA LYS A 160 -15.03 -0.08 -7.05
C LYS A 160 -14.13 -1.13 -7.72
N LYS A 161 -14.41 -1.49 -8.97
CA LYS A 161 -13.59 -2.45 -9.73
C LYS A 161 -12.26 -1.86 -10.19
N TYR A 162 -12.25 -0.59 -10.58
CA TYR A 162 -11.09 0.07 -11.20
C TYR A 162 -10.45 1.14 -10.32
N GLY A 163 -10.74 1.15 -9.03
CA GLY A 163 -10.06 2.03 -8.10
C GLY A 163 -10.49 1.85 -6.65
N ARG A 164 -10.08 2.80 -5.81
CA ARG A 164 -10.16 2.70 -4.35
C ARG A 164 -10.79 3.94 -3.75
N ASN A 165 -11.74 3.73 -2.84
CA ASN A 165 -12.36 4.83 -2.10
C ASN A 165 -11.49 5.19 -0.88
N LEU A 166 -10.72 6.28 -0.99
CA LEU A 166 -9.79 6.70 0.05
C LEU A 166 -10.51 7.13 1.32
N VAL A 167 -11.68 7.77 1.23
CA VAL A 167 -12.46 8.21 2.40
C VAL A 167 -12.97 7.00 3.20
N GLU A 168 -13.40 5.96 2.50
CA GLU A 168 -13.81 4.69 3.11
C GLU A 168 -12.61 3.95 3.72
N HIS A 169 -11.45 3.94 3.06
CA HIS A 169 -10.23 3.36 3.61
C HIS A 169 -9.74 4.06 4.89
N VAL A 170 -9.89 5.39 4.97
CA VAL A 170 -9.69 6.13 6.23
C VAL A 170 -10.67 5.65 7.29
N ALA A 171 -11.96 5.52 6.96
CA ALA A 171 -12.98 5.07 7.88
C ALA A 171 -12.73 3.63 8.41
N MET A 172 -12.09 2.79 7.61
CA MET A 172 -11.65 1.44 7.96
C MET A 172 -10.31 1.40 8.71
N GLY A 173 -9.62 2.54 8.85
CA GLY A 173 -8.32 2.62 9.51
C GLY A 173 -7.14 2.09 8.69
N LYS A 174 -7.33 1.89 7.38
CA LYS A 174 -6.30 1.36 6.46
C LYS A 174 -5.29 2.41 6.00
N ILE A 175 -5.67 3.69 6.01
CA ILE A 175 -4.80 4.81 5.63
C ILE A 175 -4.21 5.41 6.89
N ASP A 176 -2.90 5.65 6.86
CA ASP A 176 -2.15 6.21 7.97
C ASP A 176 -2.41 7.70 8.18
N PRO A 177 -2.22 8.22 9.40
CA PRO A 177 -2.33 9.65 9.65
C PRO A 177 -1.27 10.42 8.86
N ILE A 178 -1.66 11.53 8.25
CA ILE A 178 -0.75 12.38 7.49
C ILE A 178 -0.18 13.47 8.40
N ILE A 179 1.14 13.57 8.45
CA ILE A 179 1.88 14.54 9.29
C ILE A 179 2.62 15.53 8.39
N GLY A 180 2.57 16.82 8.75
CA GLY A 180 3.44 17.84 8.15
C GLY A 180 3.10 18.27 6.72
N ARG A 181 1.88 18.00 6.23
CA ARG A 181 1.41 18.39 4.88
C ARG A 181 0.16 19.28 4.88
N ASP A 182 -0.07 20.01 5.96
CA ASP A 182 -1.29 20.80 6.15
C ASP A 182 -1.45 21.95 5.15
N GLU A 183 -0.36 22.58 4.72
CA GLU A 183 -0.40 23.68 3.77
C GLU A 183 -0.76 23.19 2.36
N GLU A 184 -0.16 22.08 1.93
CA GLU A 184 -0.42 21.43 0.66
C GLU A 184 -1.86 20.91 0.60
N ILE A 185 -2.34 20.24 1.65
CA ILE A 185 -3.73 19.77 1.74
C ILE A 185 -4.71 20.96 1.70
N ARG A 186 -4.44 22.04 2.46
CA ARG A 186 -5.27 23.26 2.44
C ARG A 186 -5.27 23.91 1.06
N ARG A 187 -4.14 23.90 0.37
CA ARG A 187 -4.01 24.42 -1.00
C ARG A 187 -4.83 23.59 -1.99
N VAL A 188 -4.80 22.26 -1.88
CA VAL A 188 -5.64 21.35 -2.67
C VAL A 188 -7.13 21.64 -2.45
N ILE A 189 -7.57 21.77 -1.19
CA ILE A 189 -8.96 22.13 -0.83
C ILE A 189 -9.36 23.48 -1.45
N GLN A 190 -8.47 24.48 -1.35
CA GLN A 190 -8.70 25.80 -1.93
C GLN A 190 -8.90 25.71 -3.45
N ILE A 191 -8.07 24.92 -4.14
CA ILE A 191 -8.14 24.75 -5.59
C ILE A 191 -9.44 24.06 -5.99
N LEU A 192 -9.79 22.95 -5.35
CA LEU A 192 -11.03 22.20 -5.62
C LEU A 192 -12.29 23.06 -5.45
N SER A 193 -12.24 24.05 -4.55
CA SER A 193 -13.35 24.97 -4.29
C SER A 193 -13.45 26.15 -5.29
N ARG A 194 -12.53 26.27 -6.26
CA ARG A 194 -12.56 27.35 -7.25
C ARG A 194 -13.58 27.09 -8.35
N LYS A 195 -14.09 28.16 -8.96
CA LYS A 195 -14.94 28.08 -10.17
C LYS A 195 -14.16 27.70 -11.44
N SER A 196 -12.87 28.05 -11.51
CA SER A 196 -11.99 27.82 -12.66
C SER A 196 -10.61 27.40 -12.19
N LYS A 197 -9.90 26.58 -12.98
CA LYS A 197 -8.64 25.96 -12.56
C LYS A 197 -8.78 25.24 -11.22
N ASN A 198 -9.79 24.38 -11.16
CA ASN A 198 -10.24 23.68 -9.97
C ASN A 198 -9.73 22.24 -9.87
N ASN A 199 -8.85 21.83 -10.78
CA ASN A 199 -8.21 20.51 -10.75
C ASN A 199 -6.75 20.70 -10.32
N PRO A 200 -6.37 20.34 -9.09
CA PRO A 200 -4.98 20.43 -8.64
C PRO A 200 -4.13 19.34 -9.30
N VAL A 201 -2.89 19.69 -9.64
CA VAL A 201 -1.86 18.73 -10.07
C VAL A 201 -0.71 18.84 -9.10
N LEU A 202 -0.48 17.76 -8.36
CA LEU A 202 0.61 17.58 -7.42
C LEU A 202 1.88 17.27 -8.20
N ILE A 203 2.88 18.14 -8.06
CA ILE A 203 4.14 18.08 -8.80
C ILE A 203 5.26 17.94 -7.79
N GLY A 204 6.03 16.87 -7.90
CA GLY A 204 7.16 16.60 -7.03
C GLY A 204 7.85 15.31 -7.42
N ASP A 205 9.03 15.08 -6.85
CA ASP A 205 9.80 13.87 -7.11
C ASP A 205 9.09 12.59 -6.59
N PRO A 206 9.46 11.40 -7.05
CA PRO A 206 8.96 10.15 -6.49
C PRO A 206 9.28 10.04 -4.99
N GLY A 207 8.33 9.57 -4.18
CA GLY A 207 8.56 9.34 -2.75
C GLY A 207 8.42 10.57 -1.82
N VAL A 208 8.21 11.79 -2.35
CA VAL A 208 8.04 12.99 -1.48
C VAL A 208 6.71 13.06 -0.72
N GLY A 209 5.79 12.14 -1.01
CA GLY A 209 4.46 12.09 -0.38
C GLY A 209 3.33 12.76 -1.18
N LYS A 210 3.35 12.66 -2.51
CA LYS A 210 2.23 13.16 -3.37
C LYS A 210 0.90 12.48 -3.01
N THR A 211 0.89 11.15 -2.93
CA THR A 211 -0.29 10.36 -2.52
C THR A 211 -0.72 10.68 -1.09
N ALA A 212 0.24 10.90 -0.18
CA ALA A 212 -0.03 11.29 1.21
C ALA A 212 -0.83 12.61 1.31
N VAL A 213 -0.65 13.58 0.40
CA VAL A 213 -1.48 14.81 0.38
C VAL A 213 -2.93 14.49 0.01
N VAL A 214 -3.17 13.53 -0.88
CA VAL A 214 -4.51 13.11 -1.31
C VAL A 214 -5.20 12.30 -0.21
N GLU A 215 -4.46 11.39 0.42
CA GLU A 215 -4.92 10.67 1.61
C GLU A 215 -5.24 11.64 2.76
N GLY A 216 -4.44 12.71 2.91
CA GLY A 216 -4.67 13.78 3.88
C GLY A 216 -5.95 14.57 3.60
N LEU A 217 -6.27 14.79 2.32
CA LEU A 217 -7.58 15.32 1.91
C LEU A 217 -8.71 14.36 2.31
N ALA A 218 -8.56 13.05 2.06
CA ALA A 218 -9.55 12.06 2.45
C ALA A 218 -9.78 12.04 3.98
N TRP A 219 -8.71 12.18 4.77
CA TRP A 219 -8.78 12.36 6.22
C TRP A 219 -9.57 13.59 6.64
N ARG A 220 -9.35 14.74 5.99
CA ARG A 220 -10.09 15.96 6.31
C ARG A 220 -11.57 15.85 5.95
N ILE A 221 -11.88 15.22 4.81
CA ILE A 221 -13.27 14.93 4.43
C ILE A 221 -13.93 14.01 5.46
N PHE A 222 -13.26 12.93 5.86
CA PHE A 222 -13.75 11.99 6.87
C PHE A 222 -14.05 12.68 8.21
N LYS A 223 -13.18 13.60 8.66
CA LYS A 223 -13.37 14.40 9.88
C LYS A 223 -14.40 15.54 9.72
N GLY A 224 -14.84 15.82 8.49
CA GLY A 224 -15.66 16.98 8.18
C GLY A 224 -14.93 18.33 8.28
N ASP A 225 -13.60 18.34 8.32
CA ASP A 225 -12.73 19.55 8.32
C ASP A 225 -12.48 20.05 6.89
N VAL A 226 -13.58 20.31 6.16
CA VAL A 226 -13.57 20.82 4.79
C VAL A 226 -14.74 21.77 4.57
N PRO A 227 -14.68 22.66 3.55
CA PRO A 227 -15.82 23.49 3.17
C PRO A 227 -17.07 22.66 2.85
N LEU A 228 -18.25 23.26 2.98
CA LEU A 228 -19.54 22.61 2.72
C LEU A 228 -19.63 21.93 1.35
N SER A 229 -18.98 22.51 0.34
CA SER A 229 -18.91 21.94 -1.02
C SER A 229 -18.20 20.60 -1.11
N LEU A 230 -17.33 20.27 -0.14
CA LEU A 230 -16.51 19.05 -0.11
C LEU A 230 -16.91 18.09 1.02
N LYS A 231 -17.88 18.45 1.87
CA LYS A 231 -18.21 17.67 3.08
C LYS A 231 -18.76 16.27 2.76
N ASN A 232 -19.47 16.12 1.65
CA ASN A 232 -20.07 14.86 1.22
C ASN A 232 -19.40 14.28 -0.04
N THR A 233 -18.21 14.76 -0.38
CA THR A 233 -17.48 14.25 -1.54
C THR A 233 -16.69 13.00 -1.19
N THR A 234 -16.61 12.03 -2.09
CA THR A 234 -15.69 10.90 -1.98
C THR A 234 -14.44 11.16 -2.82
N VAL A 235 -13.30 10.65 -2.36
CA VAL A 235 -12.04 10.68 -3.12
C VAL A 235 -11.76 9.28 -3.61
N PHE A 236 -11.63 9.14 -4.92
CA PHE A 236 -11.49 7.87 -5.59
C PHE A 236 -10.15 7.79 -6.32
N GLU A 237 -9.25 6.92 -5.87
CA GLU A 237 -7.97 6.65 -6.53
C GLU A 237 -8.17 5.70 -7.69
N LEU A 238 -7.74 6.09 -8.89
CA LEU A 238 -7.83 5.27 -10.09
C LEU A 238 -6.67 4.26 -10.16
N ASP A 239 -6.97 2.98 -10.33
CA ASP A 239 -5.98 1.94 -10.53
C ASP A 239 -5.72 1.73 -12.04
N LEU A 240 -4.64 2.34 -12.54
CA LEU A 240 -4.23 2.19 -13.95
C LEU A 240 -3.90 0.73 -14.30
N GLY A 241 -3.32 -0.02 -13.36
CA GLY A 241 -3.00 -1.43 -13.54
C GLY A 241 -4.25 -2.27 -13.76
N ALA A 242 -5.29 -2.06 -12.95
CA ALA A 242 -6.57 -2.76 -13.10
C ALA A 242 -7.29 -2.43 -14.43
N LEU A 243 -7.13 -1.20 -14.94
CA LEU A 243 -7.67 -0.81 -16.23
C LEU A 243 -6.98 -1.53 -17.40
N ILE A 244 -5.65 -1.69 -17.33
CA ILE A 244 -4.82 -2.35 -18.34
C ILE A 244 -4.92 -3.88 -18.23
N ALA A 245 -5.08 -4.42 -17.03
CA ALA A 245 -5.08 -5.85 -16.78
C ALA A 245 -6.19 -6.56 -17.59
N GLY A 246 -5.77 -7.55 -18.39
CA GLY A 246 -6.68 -8.36 -19.19
C GLY A 246 -7.28 -7.65 -20.41
N THR A 247 -6.80 -6.47 -20.81
CA THR A 247 -7.17 -5.88 -22.10
C THR A 247 -6.38 -6.54 -23.22
N LYS A 248 -7.06 -7.14 -24.20
CA LYS A 248 -6.41 -7.68 -25.41
C LYS A 248 -6.29 -6.64 -26.51
N TYR A 249 -7.14 -5.62 -26.46
CA TYR A 249 -7.22 -4.57 -27.46
C TYR A 249 -7.31 -3.19 -26.80
N ARG A 250 -6.72 -2.17 -27.43
CA ARG A 250 -6.74 -0.77 -26.97
C ARG A 250 -8.15 -0.22 -26.71
N GLY A 251 -9.12 -0.61 -27.53
CA GLY A 251 -10.51 -0.18 -27.39
C GLY A 251 -11.14 -0.59 -26.05
N GLU A 252 -10.77 -1.76 -25.51
CA GLU A 252 -11.29 -2.23 -24.23
C GLU A 252 -10.84 -1.35 -23.06
N PHE A 253 -9.61 -0.84 -23.10
CA PHE A 253 -9.11 0.12 -22.11
C PHE A 253 -9.86 1.45 -22.19
N GLU A 254 -10.03 1.98 -23.41
CA GLU A 254 -10.76 3.23 -23.62
C GLU A 254 -12.22 3.09 -23.15
N ASP A 255 -12.86 1.95 -23.37
CA ASP A 255 -14.23 1.70 -22.94
C ASP A 255 -14.32 1.56 -21.40
N ARG A 256 -13.33 0.95 -20.74
CA ARG A 256 -13.25 0.92 -19.27
C ARG A 256 -13.05 2.33 -18.68
N ILE A 257 -12.14 3.13 -19.24
CA ILE A 257 -11.96 4.53 -18.79
C ILE A 257 -13.23 5.35 -19.03
N LYS A 258 -13.88 5.19 -20.19
CA LYS A 258 -15.16 5.86 -20.46
C LYS A 258 -16.22 5.47 -19.43
N ALA A 259 -16.28 4.20 -19.04
CA ALA A 259 -17.22 3.73 -18.03
C ALA A 259 -16.96 4.41 -16.67
N VAL A 260 -15.69 4.45 -16.21
CA VAL A 260 -15.29 5.15 -14.99
C VAL A 260 -15.67 6.63 -15.05
N LEU A 261 -15.30 7.31 -16.14
CA LEU A 261 -15.57 8.74 -16.30
C LEU A 261 -17.08 9.04 -16.36
N ASN A 262 -17.87 8.18 -16.99
CA ASN A 262 -19.33 8.32 -17.01
C ASN A 262 -19.95 8.17 -15.61
N GLU A 263 -19.41 7.29 -14.77
CA GLU A 263 -19.86 7.16 -13.38
C GLU A 263 -19.52 8.42 -12.56
N VAL A 264 -18.29 8.95 -12.71
CA VAL A 264 -17.90 10.22 -12.09
C VAL A 264 -18.79 11.37 -12.57
N LYS A 265 -19.13 11.42 -13.86
CA LYS A 265 -20.04 12.43 -14.41
C LYS A 265 -21.45 12.33 -13.80
N LYS A 266 -21.99 11.11 -13.64
CA LYS A 266 -23.30 10.87 -13.02
C LYS A 266 -23.33 11.32 -11.56
N SER A 267 -22.18 11.34 -10.87
CA SER A 267 -22.07 11.77 -9.47
C SER A 267 -22.28 13.27 -9.24
N GLN A 268 -22.36 14.09 -10.30
CA GLN A 268 -22.58 15.54 -10.24
C GLN A 268 -21.59 16.30 -9.32
N GLY A 269 -20.32 15.87 -9.30
CA GLY A 269 -19.26 16.51 -8.52
C GLY A 269 -19.10 15.98 -7.08
N ASN A 270 -19.86 14.96 -6.69
CA ASN A 270 -19.67 14.28 -5.41
C ASN A 270 -18.46 13.34 -5.40
N VAL A 271 -17.92 12.96 -6.57
CA VAL A 271 -16.72 12.12 -6.68
C VAL A 271 -15.55 12.96 -7.20
N ILE A 272 -14.45 12.95 -6.46
CA ILE A 272 -13.16 13.50 -6.88
C ILE A 272 -12.28 12.34 -7.32
N LEU A 273 -11.82 12.37 -8.57
CA LEU A 273 -10.95 11.33 -9.12
C LEU A 273 -9.48 11.67 -8.88
N PHE A 274 -8.77 10.86 -8.12
CA PHE A 274 -7.31 10.93 -8.01
C PHE A 274 -6.68 10.03 -9.06
N ILE A 275 -5.76 10.60 -9.85
CA ILE A 275 -4.99 9.90 -10.88
C ILE A 275 -3.52 10.08 -10.54
N ASP A 276 -2.90 9.04 -9.99
CA ASP A 276 -1.46 9.00 -9.88
C ASP A 276 -0.83 8.82 -11.27
N GLU A 277 0.36 9.37 -11.45
CA GLU A 277 1.07 9.36 -12.73
C GLU A 277 0.19 9.82 -13.92
N ILE A 278 -0.54 10.93 -13.74
CA ILE A 278 -1.54 11.42 -14.72
C ILE A 278 -0.96 11.61 -16.13
N HIS A 279 0.34 11.81 -16.26
CA HIS A 279 1.04 11.89 -17.54
C HIS A 279 0.91 10.59 -18.36
N GLN A 280 0.75 9.42 -17.75
CA GLN A 280 0.56 8.15 -18.46
C GLN A 280 -0.72 8.14 -19.30
N LEU A 281 -1.78 8.81 -18.81
CA LEU A 281 -3.04 8.95 -19.54
C LEU A 281 -2.99 10.02 -20.64
N ILE A 282 -2.03 10.95 -20.58
CA ILE A 282 -1.96 12.14 -21.45
C ILE A 282 -0.86 12.00 -22.52
N GLY A 283 0.26 11.35 -22.19
CA GLY A 283 1.53 11.50 -22.87
C GLY A 283 2.03 10.30 -23.68
N ALA A 284 1.40 9.13 -23.54
CA ALA A 284 1.94 7.91 -24.14
C ALA A 284 1.91 7.92 -25.68
N GLY A 285 1.05 8.74 -26.32
CA GLY A 285 0.92 8.81 -27.77
C GLY A 285 2.03 9.57 -28.52
N ALA A 286 2.94 10.27 -27.83
CA ALA A 286 3.87 11.21 -28.49
C ALA A 286 5.19 10.59 -28.99
N THR A 287 5.60 9.40 -28.52
CA THR A 287 6.95 8.86 -28.78
C THR A 287 7.01 7.38 -29.23
N GLY A 288 5.89 6.74 -29.55
CA GLY A 288 5.90 5.39 -30.14
C GLY A 288 4.52 4.85 -30.49
N GLU A 289 4.45 3.93 -31.45
CA GLU A 289 3.24 3.26 -31.98
C GLU A 289 2.40 2.45 -30.94
N GLY A 290 2.64 2.59 -29.64
CA GLY A 290 2.08 1.71 -28.59
C GLY A 290 1.51 2.38 -27.34
N GLY A 291 1.52 3.71 -27.23
CA GLY A 291 1.06 4.38 -26.01
C GLY A 291 -0.46 4.64 -25.94
N MET A 292 -1.01 4.49 -24.74
CA MET A 292 -2.43 4.68 -24.40
C MET A 292 -2.75 6.18 -24.22
N ASP A 293 -3.56 6.78 -25.10
CA ASP A 293 -3.93 8.20 -24.99
C ASP A 293 -5.42 8.35 -24.63
N ALA A 294 -5.68 8.69 -23.37
CA ALA A 294 -7.01 9.00 -22.85
C ALA A 294 -7.27 10.52 -22.75
N ALA A 295 -6.32 11.37 -23.20
CA ALA A 295 -6.45 12.81 -23.10
C ALA A 295 -7.71 13.33 -23.81
N ASN A 296 -8.06 12.73 -24.94
CA ASN A 296 -9.24 13.10 -25.72
C ASN A 296 -10.57 12.81 -24.99
N LEU A 297 -10.57 11.87 -24.04
CA LEU A 297 -11.73 11.57 -23.19
C LEU A 297 -11.83 12.55 -22.02
N LEU A 298 -10.70 12.93 -21.44
CA LEU A 298 -10.64 13.82 -20.27
C LEU A 298 -10.91 15.29 -20.62
N LYS A 299 -10.33 15.80 -21.72
CA LYS A 299 -10.39 17.21 -22.12
C LYS A 299 -11.82 17.77 -22.19
N PRO A 300 -12.80 17.12 -22.84
CA PRO A 300 -14.16 17.66 -22.93
C PRO A 300 -14.84 17.76 -21.55
N MET A 301 -14.59 16.80 -20.66
CA MET A 301 -15.19 16.76 -19.33
C MET A 301 -14.61 17.82 -18.41
N LEU A 302 -13.28 18.00 -18.46
CA LEU A 302 -12.57 19.09 -17.77
C LEU A 302 -12.99 20.47 -18.32
N ALA A 303 -13.22 20.58 -19.63
CA ALA A 303 -13.66 21.81 -20.26
C ALA A 303 -15.04 22.25 -19.76
N ARG A 304 -15.97 21.29 -19.59
CA ARG A 304 -17.35 21.49 -19.10
C ARG A 304 -17.46 21.54 -17.57
N GLY A 305 -16.41 21.20 -16.82
CA GLY A 305 -16.45 21.13 -15.35
C GLY A 305 -17.24 19.92 -14.82
N GLU A 306 -17.44 18.90 -15.65
CA GLU A 306 -18.14 17.66 -15.28
C GLU A 306 -17.23 16.69 -14.50
N LEU A 307 -15.91 16.90 -14.58
CA LEU A 307 -14.89 16.09 -13.92
C LEU A 307 -14.13 16.96 -12.92
N HIS A 308 -14.09 16.50 -11.66
CA HIS A 308 -13.16 17.01 -10.65
C HIS A 308 -12.08 15.96 -10.45
N CYS A 309 -10.83 16.34 -10.70
CA CYS A 309 -9.71 15.43 -10.50
C CYS A 309 -8.52 16.07 -9.82
N ILE A 310 -7.74 15.21 -9.17
CA ILE A 310 -6.42 15.50 -8.61
C ILE A 310 -5.43 14.66 -9.41
N GLY A 311 -4.46 15.30 -10.06
CA GLY A 311 -3.38 14.58 -10.74
C GLY A 311 -2.11 14.56 -9.89
N ALA A 312 -1.26 13.55 -10.03
CA ALA A 312 0.11 13.57 -9.54
C ALA A 312 1.11 13.23 -10.66
N THR A 313 2.27 13.90 -10.70
CA THR A 313 3.33 13.68 -11.70
C THR A 313 4.65 14.30 -11.24
N THR A 314 5.75 14.06 -11.96
CA THR A 314 7.02 14.79 -11.76
C THR A 314 7.04 16.13 -12.49
N LEU A 315 8.01 16.99 -12.17
CA LEU A 315 8.14 18.30 -12.81
C LEU A 315 8.42 18.19 -14.32
N ASP A 316 9.24 17.24 -14.73
CA ASP A 316 9.64 17.08 -16.12
C ASP A 316 8.50 16.56 -16.99
N GLU A 317 7.76 15.56 -16.49
CA GLU A 317 6.54 15.06 -17.14
C GLU A 317 5.45 16.13 -17.22
N TYR A 318 5.29 16.94 -16.16
CA TYR A 318 4.34 18.05 -16.18
C TYR A 318 4.68 19.03 -17.31
N ARG A 319 5.96 19.42 -17.41
CA ARG A 319 6.44 20.33 -18.47
C ARG A 319 6.27 19.72 -19.86
N LYS A 320 6.55 18.43 -19.99
CA LYS A 320 6.50 17.72 -21.27
C LYS A 320 5.08 17.50 -21.80
N TYR A 321 4.16 17.07 -20.93
CA TYR A 321 2.85 16.55 -21.35
C TYR A 321 1.66 17.44 -20.98
N ILE A 322 1.74 18.22 -19.89
CA ILE A 322 0.61 19.00 -19.37
C ILE A 322 0.76 20.48 -19.70
N GLU A 323 1.94 21.05 -19.50
CA GLU A 323 2.20 22.48 -19.71
C GLU A 323 2.17 22.89 -21.18
N LYS A 324 2.60 22.00 -22.08
CA LYS A 324 2.52 22.24 -23.53
C LYS A 324 1.09 22.18 -24.08
N ASP A 325 0.14 21.57 -23.35
CA ASP A 325 -1.25 21.42 -23.79
C ASP A 325 -2.16 22.50 -23.17
N ALA A 326 -2.56 23.47 -24.00
CA ALA A 326 -3.38 24.60 -23.60
C ALA A 326 -4.76 24.20 -23.01
N ALA A 327 -5.29 23.01 -23.33
CA ALA A 327 -6.56 22.56 -22.76
C ALA A 327 -6.41 22.16 -21.29
N PHE A 328 -5.34 21.43 -20.96
CA PHE A 328 -5.04 21.03 -19.59
C PHE A 328 -4.53 22.20 -18.75
N GLU A 329 -3.62 23.02 -19.27
CA GLU A 329 -3.05 24.18 -18.56
C GLU A 329 -4.13 25.18 -18.08
N ARG A 330 -5.23 25.31 -18.83
CA ARG A 330 -6.37 26.19 -18.49
C ARG A 330 -7.30 25.62 -17.43
N ARG A 331 -7.20 24.33 -17.10
CA ARG A 331 -8.09 23.63 -16.17
C ARG A 331 -7.38 23.06 -14.94
N MET A 332 -6.07 22.86 -15.07
CA MET A 332 -5.19 22.37 -14.02
C MET A 332 -4.52 23.51 -13.26
N GLN A 333 -4.22 23.30 -11.99
CA GLN A 333 -3.47 24.22 -11.15
C GLN A 333 -2.30 23.48 -10.50
N LYS A 334 -1.08 23.98 -10.72
CA LYS A 334 0.15 23.41 -10.14
C LYS A 334 0.15 23.56 -8.61
N VAL A 335 0.52 22.47 -7.91
CA VAL A 335 0.83 22.41 -6.48
C VAL A 335 2.19 21.72 -6.36
N LEU A 336 3.21 22.47 -5.97
CA LEU A 336 4.55 21.91 -5.76
C LEU A 336 4.57 21.18 -4.41
N ILE A 337 5.12 19.98 -4.40
CA ILE A 337 5.37 19.18 -3.20
C ILE A 337 6.86 18.93 -3.14
N ASP A 338 7.51 19.67 -2.25
CA ASP A 338 8.93 19.56 -2.04
C ASP A 338 9.26 18.42 -1.06
N GLU A 339 10.48 17.89 -1.19
CA GLU A 339 11.05 16.97 -0.22
C GLU A 339 11.04 17.61 1.18
N PRO A 340 10.53 16.92 2.21
CA PRO A 340 10.48 17.47 3.55
C PRO A 340 11.89 17.67 4.13
N SER A 341 12.01 18.64 5.04
CA SER A 341 13.23 18.85 5.80
C SER A 341 13.54 17.67 6.72
N ILE A 342 14.79 17.55 7.19
CA ILE A 342 15.20 16.52 8.16
C ILE A 342 14.30 16.54 9.39
N GLU A 343 14.04 17.72 9.96
CA GLU A 343 13.17 17.87 11.13
C GLU A 343 11.74 17.42 10.83
N SER A 344 11.20 17.82 9.69
CA SER A 344 9.86 17.43 9.25
C SER A 344 9.76 15.91 9.02
N SER A 345 10.78 15.27 8.43
CA SER A 345 10.84 13.82 8.24
C SER A 345 10.90 13.07 9.56
N ILE A 346 11.64 13.57 10.55
CA ILE A 346 11.65 12.99 11.90
C ILE A 346 10.26 13.10 12.53
N SER A 347 9.57 14.24 12.38
CA SER A 347 8.19 14.39 12.85
C SER A 347 7.22 13.44 12.16
N ILE A 348 7.37 13.20 10.85
CA ILE A 348 6.57 12.22 10.09
C ILE A 348 6.80 10.81 10.66
N LEU A 349 8.05 10.39 10.83
CA LEU A 349 8.38 9.09 11.42
C LEU A 349 7.85 8.94 12.85
N ARG A 350 7.97 9.98 13.68
CA ARG A 350 7.42 9.97 15.05
C ARG A 350 5.90 9.81 15.05
N GLY A 351 5.20 10.43 14.10
CA GLY A 351 3.75 10.29 13.95
C GLY A 351 3.31 8.92 13.45
N LEU A 352 4.18 8.21 12.70
CA LEU A 352 3.93 6.86 12.19
C LEU A 352 4.51 5.75 13.07
N LYS A 353 5.30 6.10 14.08
CA LYS A 353 5.98 5.17 14.99
C LYS A 353 5.03 4.11 15.55
N ASP A 354 3.93 4.54 16.15
CA ASP A 354 2.98 3.63 16.80
C ASP A 354 2.38 2.62 15.79
N ARG A 355 2.20 3.02 14.53
CA ARG A 355 1.68 2.16 13.45
C ARG A 355 2.68 1.08 13.06
N TYR A 356 3.95 1.42 12.86
CA TYR A 356 5.00 0.44 12.58
C TYR A 356 5.21 -0.52 13.76
N GLU A 357 5.23 0.01 14.99
CA GLU A 357 5.31 -0.81 16.20
C GLU A 357 4.13 -1.79 16.33
N SER A 358 2.91 -1.33 16.06
CA SER A 358 1.67 -2.12 16.10
C SER A 358 1.62 -3.17 14.98
N HIS A 359 2.13 -2.83 13.79
CA HIS A 359 2.19 -3.73 12.64
C HIS A 359 3.18 -4.88 12.86
N HIS A 360 4.42 -4.55 13.22
CA HIS A 360 5.51 -5.53 13.37
C HIS A 360 5.59 -6.15 14.77
N GLY A 361 4.96 -5.56 15.77
CA GLY A 361 5.06 -6.01 17.16
C GLY A 361 6.45 -5.77 17.77
N VAL A 362 7.06 -4.63 17.43
CA VAL A 362 8.39 -4.19 17.90
C VAL A 362 8.28 -2.83 18.59
N THR A 363 9.37 -2.38 19.20
CA THR A 363 9.49 -1.03 19.78
C THR A 363 10.58 -0.25 19.06
N ILE A 364 10.29 0.99 18.67
CA ILE A 364 11.23 1.82 17.89
C ILE A 364 11.78 2.92 18.79
N THR A 365 13.11 3.00 18.92
CA THR A 365 13.77 4.08 19.67
C THR A 365 13.71 5.40 18.89
N ASP A 366 13.71 6.53 19.61
CA ASP A 366 13.73 7.85 18.94
C ASP A 366 15.05 8.05 18.16
N ASP A 367 16.16 7.55 18.71
CA ASP A 367 17.46 7.57 18.05
C ASP A 367 17.46 6.80 16.73
N ALA A 368 16.74 5.66 16.64
CA ALA A 368 16.57 4.94 15.37
C ALA A 368 15.84 5.78 14.32
N LEU A 369 14.81 6.55 14.70
CA LEU A 369 14.09 7.43 13.78
C LEU A 369 14.99 8.55 13.25
N ILE A 370 15.77 9.16 14.14
CA ILE A 370 16.75 10.19 13.77
C ILE A 370 17.78 9.59 12.80
N ALA A 371 18.36 8.45 13.16
CA ALA A 371 19.34 7.74 12.35
C ALA A 371 18.79 7.39 10.96
N ALA A 372 17.54 6.92 10.85
CA ALA A 372 16.93 6.59 9.57
C ALA A 372 16.85 7.81 8.63
N VAL A 373 16.48 8.98 9.15
CA VAL A 373 16.45 10.21 8.33
C VAL A 373 17.85 10.69 7.98
N THR A 374 18.75 10.76 8.96
CA THR A 374 20.09 11.32 8.74
C THR A 374 20.94 10.44 7.83
N LEU A 375 20.92 9.12 8.04
CA LEU A 375 21.68 8.18 7.22
C LEU A 375 21.09 8.06 5.82
N SER A 376 19.75 7.98 5.68
CA SER A 376 19.14 7.93 4.34
C SER A 376 19.37 9.20 3.54
N LYS A 377 19.29 10.39 4.17
CA LYS A 377 19.56 11.65 3.48
C LYS A 377 21.01 11.74 2.99
N ARG A 378 21.94 11.17 3.75
CA ARG A 378 23.38 11.23 3.45
C ARG A 378 23.84 10.20 2.44
N TYR A 379 23.37 8.95 2.56
CA TYR A 379 23.95 7.81 1.84
C TYR A 379 23.07 7.30 0.69
N ILE A 380 21.79 7.66 0.66
CA ILE A 380 20.84 7.23 -0.38
C ILE A 380 20.41 8.48 -1.16
N ALA A 381 21.15 8.80 -2.22
CA ALA A 381 21.01 10.06 -2.97
C ALA A 381 19.97 10.00 -4.11
N ASP A 382 19.68 8.80 -4.59
CA ASP A 382 18.77 8.50 -5.70
C ASP A 382 17.29 8.44 -5.28
N ARG A 383 17.02 8.48 -3.97
CA ARG A 383 15.66 8.50 -3.39
C ARG A 383 15.45 9.75 -2.54
N PHE A 384 14.19 10.13 -2.37
CA PHE A 384 13.78 11.33 -1.65
C PHE A 384 13.16 10.99 -0.30
N LEU A 385 13.29 11.90 0.67
CA LEU A 385 12.51 11.85 1.90
C LEU A 385 11.02 12.15 1.61
N PRO A 386 10.08 11.66 2.45
CA PRO A 386 10.29 10.78 3.60
C PRO A 386 10.39 9.28 3.24
N ASP A 387 10.09 8.90 2.00
CA ASP A 387 9.97 7.51 1.54
C ASP A 387 11.16 6.63 1.94
N LYS A 388 12.39 7.02 1.57
CA LYS A 388 13.59 6.24 1.92
C LYS A 388 13.81 6.03 3.42
N ALA A 389 13.36 6.95 4.27
CA ALA A 389 13.51 6.82 5.72
C ALA A 389 12.42 5.92 6.32
N LEU A 390 11.20 5.98 5.77
CA LEU A 390 10.11 5.06 6.11
C LEU A 390 10.48 3.62 5.76
N ASP A 391 11.04 3.43 4.58
CA ASP A 391 11.45 2.13 4.06
C ASP A 391 12.57 1.50 4.92
N LEU A 392 13.55 2.31 5.36
CA LEU A 392 14.58 1.86 6.30
C LEU A 392 14.01 1.44 7.66
N ILE A 393 13.04 2.19 8.21
CA ILE A 393 12.40 1.83 9.47
C ILE A 393 11.57 0.56 9.32
N ASP A 394 10.84 0.42 8.22
CA ASP A 394 10.03 -0.77 7.94
C ASP A 394 10.90 -2.02 7.83
N GLU A 395 12.00 -1.95 7.08
CA GLU A 395 12.95 -3.06 6.97
C GLU A 395 13.64 -3.36 8.31
N ALA A 396 13.95 -2.34 9.12
CA ALA A 396 14.51 -2.52 10.45
C ALA A 396 13.54 -3.24 11.38
N CYS A 397 12.26 -2.86 11.35
CA CYS A 397 11.20 -3.53 12.09
C CYS A 397 11.02 -4.98 11.64
N ALA A 398 10.99 -5.21 10.33
CA ALA A 398 10.86 -6.56 9.76
C ALA A 398 12.03 -7.46 10.17
N LYS A 399 13.26 -6.96 10.10
CA LYS A 399 14.47 -7.69 10.51
C LYS A 399 14.44 -8.07 12.00
N VAL A 400 14.07 -7.14 12.87
CA VAL A 400 13.91 -7.40 14.30
C VAL A 400 12.77 -8.40 14.55
N ARG A 401 11.64 -8.27 13.85
CA ARG A 401 10.52 -9.21 13.95
C ARG A 401 10.92 -10.62 13.55
N MET A 402 11.66 -10.78 12.45
CA MET A 402 12.17 -12.08 12.03
C MET A 402 13.08 -12.71 13.09
N SER A 403 13.88 -11.91 13.82
CA SER A 403 14.71 -12.43 14.90
C SER A 403 13.88 -12.93 16.10
N ILE A 404 12.74 -12.29 16.39
CA ILE A 404 11.80 -12.73 17.45
C ILE A 404 11.14 -14.07 17.10
N ASP A 405 10.77 -14.23 15.83
CA ASP A 405 10.15 -15.46 15.35
C ASP A 405 11.16 -16.61 15.17
N SER A 406 12.45 -16.29 15.15
CA SER A 406 13.55 -17.25 15.09
C SER A 406 13.94 -17.77 16.47
N LEU A 407 14.69 -18.87 16.49
CA LEU A 407 15.20 -19.45 17.73
C LEU A 407 16.29 -18.53 18.31
N PRO A 408 16.24 -18.17 19.62
CA PRO A 408 17.29 -17.38 20.25
C PRO A 408 18.65 -18.08 20.17
N GLU A 409 19.73 -17.31 20.02
CA GLU A 409 21.10 -17.84 19.88
C GLU A 409 21.48 -18.76 21.05
N GLU A 410 21.15 -18.36 22.29
CA GLU A 410 21.39 -19.18 23.48
C GLU A 410 20.69 -20.56 23.43
N LEU A 411 19.50 -20.63 22.84
CA LEU A 411 18.74 -21.87 22.70
C LEU A 411 19.27 -22.71 21.53
N ASP A 412 19.70 -22.06 20.45
CA ASP A 412 20.30 -22.72 19.30
C ASP A 412 21.65 -23.37 19.65
N GLU A 413 22.50 -22.68 20.43
CA GLU A 413 23.75 -23.22 20.96
C GLU A 413 23.52 -24.48 21.81
N VAL A 414 22.52 -24.45 22.69
CA VAL A 414 22.14 -25.60 23.53
C VAL A 414 21.65 -26.76 22.65
N ASN A 415 20.81 -26.48 21.65
CA ASN A 415 20.32 -27.49 20.72
C ASN A 415 21.44 -28.14 19.92
N HIS A 416 22.34 -27.32 19.37
CA HIS A 416 23.51 -27.78 18.63
C HIS A 416 24.41 -28.66 19.52
N ARG A 417 24.63 -28.26 20.78
CA ARG A 417 25.44 -29.04 21.72
C ARG A 417 24.79 -30.38 22.08
N ILE A 418 23.48 -30.39 22.33
CA ILE A 418 22.73 -31.64 22.56
C ILE A 418 22.87 -32.57 21.35
N MET A 419 22.70 -32.05 20.14
CA MET A 419 22.82 -32.84 18.92
C MET A 419 24.22 -33.46 18.75
N GLN A 420 25.29 -32.69 19.01
CA GLN A 420 26.67 -33.20 18.98
C GLN A 420 26.88 -34.35 19.96
N LEU A 421 26.41 -34.19 21.20
CA LEU A 421 26.53 -35.20 22.25
C LEU A 421 25.68 -36.45 21.96
N GLU A 422 24.50 -36.29 21.36
CA GLU A 422 23.65 -37.41 20.96
C GLU A 422 24.29 -38.23 19.82
N ILE A 423 24.92 -37.57 18.85
CA ILE A 423 25.70 -38.23 17.80
C ILE A 423 26.89 -38.99 18.42
N GLU A 424 27.67 -38.34 19.29
CA GLU A 424 28.80 -38.97 19.99
C GLU A 424 28.33 -40.22 20.77
N ARG A 425 27.22 -40.12 21.51
CA ARG A 425 26.61 -41.24 22.26
C ARG A 425 26.24 -42.41 21.36
N VAL A 426 25.68 -42.15 20.18
CA VAL A 426 25.29 -43.20 19.21
C VAL A 426 26.52 -43.86 18.61
N SER A 427 27.56 -43.10 18.29
CA SER A 427 28.82 -43.61 17.72
C SER A 427 29.56 -44.57 18.66
N ILE A 428 29.57 -44.28 19.97
CA ILE A 428 30.24 -45.13 20.98
C ILE A 428 29.32 -46.17 21.62
N ARG A 429 28.08 -46.33 21.13
CA ARG A 429 27.06 -47.21 21.73
C ARG A 429 27.46 -48.68 21.75
N LYS A 430 28.19 -49.14 20.74
CA LYS A 430 28.62 -50.55 20.56
C LYS A 430 30.05 -50.82 21.07
N ASP A 431 30.69 -49.84 21.68
CA ASP A 431 32.02 -49.99 22.27
C ASP A 431 31.89 -50.36 23.76
N ASP A 432 32.31 -51.60 24.08
CA ASP A 432 32.24 -52.18 25.43
C ASP A 432 33.51 -51.91 26.27
N SER A 433 34.43 -51.06 25.78
CA SER A 433 35.60 -50.67 26.56
C SER A 433 35.21 -49.89 27.83
N SER A 434 35.98 -50.08 28.91
CA SER A 434 35.73 -49.37 30.19
C SER A 434 35.76 -47.85 30.03
N ARG A 435 36.53 -47.33 29.05
CA ARG A 435 36.60 -45.92 28.69
C ARG A 435 35.32 -45.44 27.98
N ALA A 436 34.79 -46.21 27.04
CA ALA A 436 33.55 -45.89 26.34
C ALA A 436 32.33 -45.91 27.28
N ILE A 437 32.27 -46.86 28.22
CA ILE A 437 31.20 -46.93 29.23
C ILE A 437 31.22 -45.68 30.13
N LYS A 438 32.40 -45.26 30.61
CA LYS A 438 32.53 -44.04 31.42
C LYS A 438 32.13 -42.79 30.62
N ARG A 439 32.64 -42.64 29.39
CA ARG A 439 32.33 -41.49 28.52
C ARG A 439 30.85 -41.42 28.17
N ARG A 440 30.18 -42.56 27.93
CA ARG A 440 28.73 -42.62 27.72
C ARG A 440 27.96 -42.07 28.92
N LYS A 441 28.36 -42.45 30.14
CA LYS A 441 27.73 -41.95 31.36
C LYS A 441 27.92 -40.44 31.51
N ASP A 442 29.13 -39.94 31.27
CA ASP A 442 29.43 -38.50 31.29
C ASP A 442 28.58 -37.73 30.26
N ILE A 443 28.45 -38.27 29.03
CA ILE A 443 27.61 -37.68 27.97
C ILE A 443 26.11 -37.71 28.35
N GLU A 444 25.62 -38.79 28.96
CA GLU A 444 24.24 -38.88 29.42
C GLU A 444 23.92 -37.84 30.51
N GLU A 445 24.85 -37.63 31.45
CA GLU A 445 24.74 -36.57 32.46
C GLU A 445 24.78 -35.17 31.82
N GLU A 446 25.67 -34.92 30.85
CA GLU A 446 25.77 -33.65 30.13
C GLU A 446 24.51 -33.35 29.30
N ILE A 447 23.98 -34.35 28.57
CA ILE A 447 22.70 -34.23 27.83
C ILE A 447 21.55 -33.95 28.78
N ALA A 448 21.48 -34.61 29.94
CA ALA A 448 20.41 -34.39 30.90
C ALA A 448 20.41 -32.94 31.43
N ASN A 449 21.60 -32.41 31.78
CA ASN A 449 21.76 -31.03 32.22
C ASN A 449 21.38 -30.03 31.12
N LEU A 450 21.83 -30.27 29.88
CA LEU A 450 21.50 -29.41 28.74
C LEU A 450 20.02 -29.46 28.38
N LYS A 451 19.35 -30.61 28.49
CA LYS A 451 17.89 -30.71 28.27
C LYS A 451 17.09 -29.95 29.33
N THR A 452 17.53 -29.94 30.58
CA THR A 452 16.92 -29.08 31.61
C THR A 452 17.06 -27.61 31.25
N LYS A 453 18.27 -27.16 30.88
CA LYS A 453 18.50 -25.79 30.42
C LYS A 453 17.71 -25.43 29.15
N GLN A 454 17.62 -26.37 28.20
CA GLN A 454 16.81 -26.22 26.98
C GLN A 454 15.33 -26.00 27.31
N ASN A 455 14.76 -26.80 28.22
CA ASN A 455 13.37 -26.68 28.63
C ASN A 455 13.11 -25.34 29.34
N GLU A 456 14.02 -24.90 30.22
CA GLU A 456 13.95 -23.60 30.89
C GLU A 456 13.96 -22.45 29.88
N LEU A 457 14.92 -22.45 28.94
CA LEU A 457 15.03 -21.43 27.90
C LEU A 457 13.83 -21.44 26.94
N THR A 458 13.34 -22.63 26.58
CA THR A 458 12.17 -22.78 25.70
C THR A 458 10.90 -22.25 26.37
N ALA A 459 10.68 -22.57 27.65
CA ALA A 459 9.54 -22.08 28.41
C ALA A 459 9.57 -20.55 28.53
N LYS A 460 10.74 -19.99 28.85
CA LYS A 460 10.95 -18.54 28.92
C LYS A 460 10.71 -17.85 27.58
N TRP A 461 11.24 -18.39 26.49
CA TRP A 461 11.00 -17.86 25.14
C TRP A 461 9.52 -17.90 24.75
N GLN A 462 8.80 -18.98 25.06
CA GLN A 462 7.36 -19.08 24.80
C GLN A 462 6.54 -18.07 25.62
N GLU A 463 6.91 -17.87 26.89
CA GLU A 463 6.28 -16.87 27.75
C GLU A 463 6.49 -15.46 27.21
N GLU A 464 7.74 -15.07 26.91
CA GLU A 464 8.09 -13.76 26.34
C GLU A 464 7.36 -13.53 24.99
N LYS A 465 7.36 -14.53 24.10
CA LYS A 465 6.67 -14.45 22.80
C LYS A 465 5.16 -14.25 22.96
N SER A 466 4.53 -15.02 23.84
CA SER A 466 3.08 -14.91 24.08
C SER A 466 2.69 -13.54 24.67
N GLY A 467 3.54 -12.97 25.52
CA GLY A 467 3.36 -11.62 26.06
C GLY A 467 3.41 -10.54 24.98
N LEU A 468 4.38 -10.63 24.07
CA LEU A 468 4.53 -9.71 22.94
C LEU A 468 3.33 -9.78 21.97
N GLU A 469 2.82 -10.97 21.67
CA GLU A 469 1.62 -11.14 20.82
C GLU A 469 0.38 -10.49 21.44
N GLN A 470 0.20 -10.62 22.76
CA GLN A 470 -0.90 -9.96 23.47
C GLN A 470 -0.76 -8.42 23.45
N ILE A 471 0.43 -7.89 23.68
CA ILE A 471 0.71 -6.45 23.59
C ILE A 471 0.41 -5.93 22.19
N THR A 472 0.86 -6.66 21.15
CA THR A 472 0.64 -6.28 19.75
C THR A 472 -0.86 -6.22 19.42
N LYS A 473 -1.64 -7.20 19.89
CA LYS A 473 -3.10 -7.20 19.71
C LYS A 473 -3.77 -6.00 20.40
N LEU A 474 -3.38 -5.71 21.65
CA LEU A 474 -3.92 -4.58 22.40
C LEU A 474 -3.55 -3.22 21.78
N LYS A 475 -2.35 -3.07 21.19
CA LYS A 475 -1.97 -1.87 20.42
C LYS A 475 -2.88 -1.68 19.21
N LYS A 476 -3.17 -2.74 18.45
CA LYS A 476 -4.12 -2.68 17.32
C LYS A 476 -5.53 -2.28 17.77
N ASP A 477 -6.01 -2.84 18.87
CA ASP A 477 -7.32 -2.48 19.43
C ASP A 477 -7.36 -1.01 19.89
N LEU A 478 -6.25 -0.50 20.44
CA LEU A 478 -6.10 0.91 20.83
C LEU A 478 -6.18 1.85 19.62
N ASP A 479 -5.52 1.51 18.51
CA ASP A 479 -5.53 2.29 17.27
C ASP A 479 -6.96 2.39 16.70
N ILE A 480 -7.70 1.27 16.70
CA ILE A 480 -9.10 1.22 16.26
C ILE A 480 -9.98 2.08 17.18
N ALA A 481 -9.78 2.01 18.49
CA ALA A 481 -10.53 2.82 19.45
C ALA A 481 -10.30 4.33 19.24
N GLN A 482 -9.07 4.74 18.94
CA GLN A 482 -8.74 6.14 18.62
C GLN A 482 -9.42 6.63 17.33
N LEU A 483 -9.47 5.78 16.30
CA LEU A 483 -10.21 6.08 15.07
C LEU A 483 -11.71 6.25 15.31
N GLN A 484 -12.30 5.35 16.11
CA GLN A 484 -13.72 5.43 16.48
C GLN A 484 -14.02 6.69 17.31
N LEU A 485 -13.10 7.10 18.18
CA LEU A 485 -13.23 8.34 18.94
C LEU A 485 -13.30 9.56 18.01
N ASN A 486 -12.40 9.66 17.04
CA ASN A 486 -12.38 10.75 16.06
C ASN A 486 -13.68 10.80 15.24
N LYS A 487 -14.20 9.63 14.85
CA LYS A 487 -15.47 9.52 14.15
C LYS A 487 -16.64 9.96 15.03
N ALA A 488 -16.68 9.51 16.29
CA ALA A 488 -17.74 9.88 17.23
C ALA A 488 -17.80 11.40 17.48
N TYR A 489 -16.66 12.09 17.55
CA TYR A 489 -16.62 13.56 17.62
C TYR A 489 -17.16 14.22 16.35
N SER A 490 -16.78 13.70 15.19
CA SER A 490 -17.22 14.23 13.88
C SER A 490 -18.74 14.07 13.70
N ASP A 491 -19.28 12.94 14.15
CA ASP A 491 -20.72 12.63 14.12
C ASP A 491 -21.51 13.28 15.26
N VAL A 492 -20.87 14.09 16.12
CA VAL A 492 -21.49 14.76 17.28
C VAL A 492 -22.10 13.75 18.28
N ASN A 493 -21.60 12.51 18.28
CA ASN A 493 -22.02 11.46 19.20
C ASN A 493 -21.18 11.49 20.49
N TYR A 494 -21.44 12.51 21.32
CA TYR A 494 -20.69 12.75 22.55
C TYR A 494 -20.77 11.60 23.57
N ASN A 495 -21.89 10.85 23.59
CA ASN A 495 -22.04 9.71 24.49
C ASN A 495 -21.06 8.58 24.15
N LEU A 496 -20.96 8.24 22.85
CA LEU A 496 -20.00 7.25 22.38
C LEU A 496 -18.56 7.73 22.57
N ALA A 497 -18.29 9.00 22.23
CA ALA A 497 -16.97 9.60 22.40
C ALA A 497 -16.50 9.57 23.87
N ALA A 498 -17.38 9.95 24.81
CA ALA A 498 -17.07 9.93 26.24
C ALA A 498 -16.81 8.52 26.77
N LYS A 499 -17.54 7.51 26.30
CA LYS A 499 -17.28 6.10 26.65
C LYS A 499 -15.90 5.64 26.18
N ILE A 500 -15.58 5.89 24.92
CA ILE A 500 -14.30 5.45 24.33
C ILE A 500 -13.13 6.17 25.00
N GLN A 501 -13.24 7.50 25.17
CA GLN A 501 -12.19 8.34 25.75
C GLN A 501 -11.94 8.04 27.23
N ASN A 502 -12.99 7.87 28.04
CA ASN A 502 -12.84 7.76 29.49
C ASN A 502 -12.78 6.33 30.01
N ASN A 503 -13.14 5.32 29.19
CA ASN A 503 -13.18 3.93 29.61
C ASN A 503 -12.32 3.03 28.71
N ASP A 504 -12.69 2.89 27.44
CA ASP A 504 -12.11 1.86 26.57
C ASP A 504 -10.61 2.11 26.30
N ILE A 505 -10.22 3.35 25.98
CA ILE A 505 -8.82 3.75 25.77
C ILE A 505 -7.99 3.60 27.06
N PRO A 506 -8.37 4.20 28.22
CA PRO A 506 -7.61 4.08 29.46
C PRO A 506 -7.46 2.63 29.96
N LEU A 507 -8.50 1.81 29.85
CA LEU A 507 -8.43 0.39 30.23
C LEU A 507 -7.43 -0.38 29.36
N THR A 508 -7.43 -0.11 28.05
CA THR A 508 -6.52 -0.77 27.11
C THR A 508 -5.08 -0.34 27.35
N GLN A 509 -4.83 0.96 27.54
CA GLN A 509 -3.52 1.49 27.90
C GLN A 509 -3.01 0.91 29.22
N LYS A 510 -3.88 0.76 30.23
CA LYS A 510 -3.51 0.16 31.52
C LYS A 510 -3.08 -1.30 31.35
N LYS A 511 -3.82 -2.09 30.58
CA LYS A 511 -3.46 -3.50 30.29
C LYS A 511 -2.12 -3.61 29.55
N ILE A 512 -1.88 -2.74 28.56
CA ILE A 512 -0.59 -2.70 27.85
C ILE A 512 0.54 -2.43 28.84
N LYS A 513 0.37 -1.44 29.72
CA LYS A 513 1.38 -1.07 30.73
C LYS A 513 1.64 -2.20 31.72
N GLU A 514 0.59 -2.86 32.21
CA GLU A 514 0.72 -4.03 33.13
C GLU A 514 1.47 -5.20 32.48
N LEU A 515 1.25 -5.46 31.18
CA LEU A 515 1.99 -6.49 30.45
C LEU A 515 3.44 -6.08 30.20
N GLN A 516 3.69 -4.82 29.83
CA GLN A 516 5.04 -4.29 29.64
C GLN A 516 5.87 -4.36 30.92
N GLU A 517 5.31 -3.99 32.07
CA GLU A 517 5.99 -4.04 33.38
C GLU A 517 6.34 -5.48 33.79
N LYS A 518 5.46 -6.46 33.51
CA LYS A 518 5.76 -7.89 33.74
C LYS A 518 6.90 -8.38 32.86
N SER A 519 7.05 -7.81 31.67
CA SER A 519 8.11 -8.16 30.72
C SER A 519 9.42 -7.43 30.99
N SER A 520 9.52 -6.42 31.87
CA SER A 520 10.71 -5.57 32.07
C SER A 520 11.83 -6.19 32.92
N SER A 521 12.08 -7.50 32.83
CA SER A 521 13.22 -8.13 33.51
C SER A 521 14.54 -7.91 32.74
N ASP A 522 15.65 -7.66 33.45
CA ASP A 522 16.99 -7.40 32.89
C ASP A 522 17.61 -8.58 32.10
N ASN A 523 16.91 -9.70 32.00
CA ASN A 523 17.43 -10.95 31.46
C ASN A 523 16.46 -11.49 30.40
N ARG A 524 16.25 -10.77 29.30
CA ARG A 524 15.37 -11.18 28.19
C ARG A 524 16.10 -12.04 27.16
N LEU A 525 15.40 -13.00 26.57
CA LEU A 525 15.91 -13.77 25.42
C LEU A 525 15.58 -13.09 24.08
N LEU A 526 14.49 -12.32 24.05
CA LEU A 526 14.05 -11.59 22.87
C LEU A 526 14.52 -10.13 22.91
N ASN A 527 15.02 -9.64 21.77
CA ASN A 527 15.30 -8.23 21.56
C ASN A 527 14.29 -7.66 20.56
N GLU A 528 13.25 -6.99 21.06
CA GLU A 528 12.20 -6.39 20.25
C GLU A 528 12.43 -4.91 19.92
N VAL A 529 13.62 -4.37 20.19
CA VAL A 529 13.91 -2.95 20.08
C VAL A 529 14.68 -2.64 18.80
N VAL A 530 14.14 -1.74 17.99
CA VAL A 530 14.80 -1.16 16.83
C VAL A 530 15.66 0.01 17.29
N THR A 531 16.98 -0.12 17.11
CA THR A 531 18.00 0.86 17.52
C THR A 531 18.66 1.52 16.32
N GLU A 532 19.50 2.53 16.57
CA GLU A 532 20.37 3.12 15.55
C GLU A 532 21.23 2.05 14.85
N GLU A 533 21.74 1.05 15.58
CA GLU A 533 22.52 -0.05 15.01
C GLU A 533 21.71 -0.91 14.05
N SER A 534 20.43 -1.16 14.37
CA SER A 534 19.51 -1.87 13.48
C SER A 534 19.40 -1.16 12.13
N VAL A 535 19.18 0.15 12.16
CA VAL A 535 19.07 1.00 10.97
C VAL A 535 20.39 1.07 10.20
N ALA A 536 21.51 1.31 10.89
CA ALA A 536 22.83 1.37 10.28
C ALA A 536 23.21 0.06 9.60
N SER A 537 22.79 -1.10 10.15
CA SER A 537 23.02 -2.41 9.52
C SER A 537 22.31 -2.56 8.18
N ILE A 538 21.13 -1.94 8.00
CA ILE A 538 20.37 -1.98 6.75
C ILE A 538 20.96 -1.02 5.73
N VAL A 539 21.27 0.21 6.16
CA VAL A 539 21.98 1.17 5.31
C VAL A 539 23.31 0.58 4.82
N SER A 540 24.04 -0.13 5.68
CA SER A 540 25.27 -0.85 5.31
C SER A 540 25.02 -1.89 4.24
N SER A 541 23.93 -2.67 4.34
CA SER A 541 23.54 -3.66 3.34
C SER A 541 23.23 -3.02 1.99
N TRP A 542 22.44 -1.93 1.98
CA TRP A 542 22.04 -1.23 0.76
C TRP A 542 23.24 -0.56 0.07
N THR A 543 24.09 0.10 0.86
CA THR A 543 25.17 0.95 0.33
C THR A 543 26.52 0.25 0.24
N HIS A 544 26.66 -0.94 0.83
CA HIS A 544 27.92 -1.68 1.00
C HIS A 544 28.98 -0.91 1.83
N ILE A 545 28.56 0.13 2.56
CA ILE A 545 29.42 0.90 3.46
C ILE A 545 29.44 0.22 4.83
N PRO A 546 30.61 -0.13 5.39
CA PRO A 546 30.70 -0.75 6.71
C PRO A 546 30.02 0.05 7.84
N VAL A 547 29.31 -0.63 8.74
CA VAL A 547 28.56 -0.02 9.86
C VAL A 547 29.42 0.91 10.72
N ASN A 548 30.65 0.50 11.01
CA ASN A 548 31.62 1.31 11.77
C ASN A 548 31.95 2.66 11.10
N LYS A 549 31.87 2.75 9.77
CA LYS A 549 32.02 4.02 9.04
C LYS A 549 30.75 4.88 9.14
N LEU A 550 29.56 4.27 9.18
CA LEU A 550 28.27 4.97 9.27
C LEU A 550 28.06 5.63 10.64
N SER A 551 28.49 4.98 11.73
CA SER A 551 28.32 5.46 13.11
C SER A 551 29.32 6.56 13.53
N MET A 552 30.31 6.89 12.69
CA MET A 552 31.28 7.95 13.01
C MET A 552 30.67 9.35 12.86
N SER A 553 30.76 10.16 13.92
CA SER A 553 30.29 11.54 13.87
C SER A 553 31.00 12.35 12.78
N GLU A 554 30.22 13.17 12.07
CA GLU A 554 30.74 13.99 10.97
C GLU A 554 31.87 14.91 11.44
N SER A 555 31.73 15.52 12.62
CA SER A 555 32.77 16.35 13.22
C SER A 555 34.09 15.59 13.40
N ARG A 556 34.04 14.33 13.86
CA ARG A 556 35.26 13.51 14.02
C ARG A 556 35.90 13.20 12.66
N LYS A 557 35.11 12.82 11.65
CA LYS A 557 35.61 12.57 10.28
C LYS A 557 36.34 13.79 9.70
N VAL A 558 35.77 14.98 9.89
CA VAL A 558 36.38 16.22 9.36
C VAL A 558 37.64 16.60 10.13
N LEU A 559 37.67 16.40 11.46
CA LEU A 559 38.86 16.66 12.28
C LEU A 559 40.03 15.72 11.97
N GLU A 560 39.73 14.46 11.67
CA GLU A 560 40.72 13.42 11.34
C GLU A 560 41.08 13.39 9.83
N LEU A 561 40.37 14.17 9.00
CA LEU A 561 40.46 14.15 7.53
C LEU A 561 41.89 14.25 7.02
N LYS A 562 42.71 15.14 7.57
CA LYS A 562 44.10 15.33 7.15
C LYS A 562 44.94 14.07 7.35
N GLU A 563 44.80 13.43 8.52
CA GLU A 563 45.59 12.25 8.87
C GLU A 563 45.10 11.02 8.10
N GLU A 564 43.79 10.90 7.85
CA GLU A 564 43.25 9.85 7.00
C GLU A 564 43.68 9.98 5.54
N LEU A 565 43.68 11.20 4.97
CA LEU A 565 44.14 11.43 3.60
C LEU A 565 45.62 11.05 3.42
N LYS A 566 46.48 11.32 4.43
CA LYS A 566 47.91 10.95 4.40
C LYS A 566 48.16 9.44 4.37
N LYS A 567 47.25 8.62 4.90
CA LYS A 567 47.40 7.15 4.86
C LYS A 567 47.36 6.62 3.42
N ARG A 568 46.61 7.27 2.54
CA ARG A 568 46.41 6.87 1.14
C ARG A 568 47.25 7.70 0.16
N VAL A 569 47.43 9.00 0.41
CA VAL A 569 48.18 9.91 -0.45
C VAL A 569 49.54 10.22 0.16
N ILE A 570 50.59 9.66 -0.42
CA ILE A 570 51.96 9.81 0.07
C ILE A 570 52.65 11.00 -0.61
N GLY A 571 53.29 11.87 0.18
CA GLY A 571 54.17 12.93 -0.32
C GLY A 571 53.48 14.20 -0.85
N GLN A 572 52.19 14.39 -0.55
CA GLN A 572 51.40 15.57 -0.96
C GLN A 572 50.86 16.38 0.23
N ASP A 573 51.66 16.53 1.30
CA ASP A 573 51.22 17.10 2.59
C ASP A 573 50.64 18.52 2.50
N GLU A 574 51.20 19.37 1.64
CA GLU A 574 50.72 20.74 1.44
C GLU A 574 49.31 20.74 0.81
N ALA A 575 49.13 19.97 -0.27
CA ALA A 575 47.85 19.84 -0.95
C ALA A 575 46.78 19.25 -0.01
N ILE A 576 47.12 18.19 0.73
CA ILE A 576 46.23 17.58 1.72
C ILE A 576 45.82 18.61 2.77
N THR A 577 46.77 19.38 3.32
CA THR A 577 46.49 20.40 4.34
C THR A 577 45.53 21.47 3.81
N GLN A 578 45.77 22.01 2.61
CA GLN A 578 44.91 23.03 2.02
C GLN A 578 43.49 22.52 1.74
N VAL A 579 43.36 21.28 1.26
CA VAL A 579 42.05 20.64 1.04
C VAL A 579 41.33 20.45 2.37
N SER A 580 41.98 19.85 3.38
CA SER A 580 41.38 19.62 4.69
C SER A 580 40.92 20.90 5.36
N ASP A 581 41.73 21.96 5.35
CA ASP A 581 41.39 23.24 5.97
C ASP A 581 40.19 23.92 5.29
N ALA A 582 40.09 23.82 3.96
CA ALA A 582 38.96 24.37 3.22
C ALA A 582 37.64 23.65 3.54
N ILE A 583 37.67 22.32 3.60
CA ILE A 583 36.51 21.51 3.96
C ILE A 583 36.09 21.75 5.42
N LEU A 584 37.06 21.86 6.34
CA LEU A 584 36.79 22.19 7.75
C LEU A 584 36.07 23.54 7.89
N ARG A 585 36.54 24.58 7.17
CA ARG A 585 35.87 25.90 7.15
C ARG A 585 34.45 25.83 6.60
N ALA A 586 34.24 25.07 5.52
CA ALA A 586 32.93 24.91 4.93
C ALA A 586 31.94 24.22 5.87
N ARG A 587 32.37 23.15 6.55
CA ARG A 587 31.55 22.39 7.50
C ARG A 587 31.31 23.15 8.81
N ALA A 588 32.19 24.07 9.18
CA ALA A 588 31.97 25.00 10.29
C ALA A 588 30.98 26.13 9.98
N GLY A 589 30.39 26.18 8.77
CA GLY A 589 29.44 27.21 8.38
C GLY A 589 30.07 28.60 8.18
N ILE A 590 31.39 28.67 8.01
CA ILE A 590 32.12 29.93 7.80
C ILE A 590 32.03 30.38 6.33
N ASN A 591 31.68 29.47 5.41
CA ASN A 591 31.50 29.75 3.99
C ASN A 591 30.05 30.12 3.63
N ASP A 592 29.88 30.81 2.51
CA ASP A 592 28.58 31.10 1.89
C ASP A 592 27.83 29.81 1.52
N SER A 593 26.56 29.70 1.93
CA SER A 593 25.69 28.54 1.67
C SER A 593 25.39 28.30 0.19
N ASN A 594 25.54 29.32 -0.66
CA ASN A 594 25.32 29.20 -2.11
C ASN A 594 26.56 28.75 -2.89
N ARG A 595 27.63 28.30 -2.22
CA ARG A 595 28.89 27.87 -2.84
C ARG A 595 29.20 26.40 -2.53
N PRO A 596 29.96 25.71 -3.39
CA PRO A 596 30.42 24.35 -3.09
C PRO A 596 31.23 24.28 -1.80
N LEU A 597 31.25 23.10 -1.15
CA LEU A 597 32.04 22.83 0.05
C LEU A 597 33.54 23.14 -0.13
N GLY A 598 34.06 22.94 -1.34
CA GLY A 598 35.41 23.31 -1.71
C GLY A 598 35.56 23.35 -3.23
N SER A 599 36.39 24.27 -3.72
CA SER A 599 36.80 24.34 -5.11
C SER A 599 38.32 24.35 -5.17
N PHE A 600 38.89 23.35 -5.83
CA PHE A 600 40.34 23.11 -5.84
C PHE A 600 40.85 22.99 -7.26
N MET A 601 42.06 23.48 -7.50
CA MET A 601 42.78 23.30 -8.77
C MET A 601 44.12 22.62 -8.49
N PHE A 602 44.21 21.32 -8.77
CA PHE A 602 45.43 20.54 -8.51
C PHE A 602 46.48 20.72 -9.62
N LEU A 603 47.53 21.49 -9.34
CA LEU A 603 48.65 21.75 -10.24
C LEU A 603 49.83 20.81 -9.93
N GLY A 604 50.56 20.36 -10.94
CA GLY A 604 51.69 19.43 -10.80
C GLY A 604 51.84 18.43 -11.96
N PRO A 605 52.88 17.58 -11.95
CA PRO A 605 53.09 16.57 -12.99
C PRO A 605 51.99 15.50 -13.02
N THR A 606 51.91 14.71 -14.11
CA THR A 606 51.02 13.55 -14.17
C THR A 606 51.53 12.43 -13.28
N GLY A 607 50.61 11.61 -12.74
CA GLY A 607 50.97 10.45 -11.92
C GLY A 607 51.39 10.73 -10.48
N VAL A 608 51.44 11.99 -10.03
CA VAL A 608 51.88 12.38 -8.67
C VAL A 608 50.79 12.23 -7.58
N GLY A 609 49.60 11.73 -7.93
CA GLY A 609 48.52 11.49 -6.97
C GLY A 609 47.38 12.51 -6.96
N LYS A 610 47.27 13.42 -7.95
CA LYS A 610 46.16 14.40 -8.02
C LYS A 610 44.77 13.75 -7.99
N THR A 611 44.57 12.74 -8.82
CA THR A 611 43.32 11.95 -8.85
C THR A 611 43.14 11.15 -7.56
N GLU A 612 44.25 10.74 -6.94
CA GLU A 612 44.20 9.98 -5.69
C GLU A 612 43.77 10.84 -4.51
N VAL A 613 44.15 12.12 -4.46
CA VAL A 613 43.62 13.09 -3.49
C VAL A 613 42.10 13.21 -3.63
N ALA A 614 41.59 13.31 -4.85
CA ALA A 614 40.15 13.37 -5.08
C ALA A 614 39.43 12.08 -4.63
N LYS A 615 40.02 10.91 -4.92
CA LYS A 615 39.49 9.61 -4.48
C LYS A 615 39.51 9.42 -2.97
N ALA A 616 40.63 9.74 -2.34
CA ALA A 616 40.76 9.69 -0.90
C ALA A 616 39.80 10.68 -0.22
N LEU A 617 39.59 11.87 -0.80
CA LEU A 617 38.62 12.83 -0.30
C LEU A 617 37.19 12.31 -0.41
N ALA A 618 36.83 11.68 -1.53
CA ALA A 618 35.52 11.06 -1.71
C ALA A 618 35.29 9.93 -0.70
N GLU A 619 36.29 9.07 -0.49
CA GLU A 619 36.21 8.02 0.52
C GLU A 619 36.04 8.57 1.94
N GLN A 620 36.71 9.66 2.31
CA GLN A 620 36.62 10.19 3.68
C GLN A 620 35.34 11.00 3.94
N LEU A 621 34.83 11.72 2.93
CA LEU A 621 33.63 12.56 3.10
C LEU A 621 32.32 11.78 2.85
N PHE A 622 32.35 10.85 1.89
CA PHE A 622 31.18 10.11 1.39
C PHE A 622 31.32 8.60 1.58
N ASP A 623 32.33 8.14 2.32
CA ASP A 623 32.55 6.74 2.71
C ASP A 623 32.78 5.75 1.55
N SER A 624 32.90 6.25 0.31
CA SER A 624 33.16 5.48 -0.91
C SER A 624 33.99 6.28 -1.91
N ASP A 625 35.00 5.66 -2.53
CA ASP A 625 35.79 6.27 -3.61
C ASP A 625 35.11 6.20 -4.99
N GLN A 626 33.95 5.54 -5.07
CA GLN A 626 33.09 5.52 -6.25
C GLN A 626 32.15 6.73 -6.31
N GLN A 627 31.97 7.45 -5.20
CA GLN A 627 31.18 8.70 -5.12
C GLN A 627 31.94 9.87 -5.75
N ILE A 628 32.35 9.69 -7.02
CA ILE A 628 33.09 10.69 -7.81
C ILE A 628 32.47 10.75 -9.19
N ILE A 629 31.99 11.93 -9.55
CA ILE A 629 31.63 12.26 -10.93
C ILE A 629 32.92 12.68 -11.63
N ARG A 630 33.47 11.80 -12.47
CA ARG A 630 34.65 12.09 -13.28
C ARG A 630 34.24 12.58 -14.66
N ILE A 631 34.68 13.79 -15.01
CA ILE A 631 34.48 14.36 -16.33
C ILE A 631 35.86 14.55 -16.98
N ASP A 632 36.09 13.89 -18.12
CA ASP A 632 37.33 14.05 -18.88
C ASP A 632 37.23 15.26 -19.81
N MET A 633 37.84 16.37 -19.42
CA MET A 633 37.80 17.62 -20.20
C MET A 633 38.43 17.50 -21.60
N SER A 634 39.20 16.44 -21.87
CA SER A 634 39.73 16.17 -23.21
C SER A 634 38.62 15.84 -24.22
N GLU A 635 37.49 15.30 -23.74
CA GLU A 635 36.29 15.02 -24.57
C GLU A 635 35.44 16.28 -24.83
N TYR A 636 35.74 17.37 -24.12
CA TYR A 636 34.99 18.63 -24.13
C TYR A 636 35.72 19.79 -24.84
N MET A 637 36.67 19.48 -25.72
CA MET A 637 37.44 20.49 -26.46
C MET A 637 36.60 21.27 -27.48
N GLU A 638 35.56 20.65 -28.04
CA GLU A 638 34.73 21.26 -29.07
C GLU A 638 33.54 22.01 -28.46
N LYS A 639 33.16 23.16 -29.06
CA LYS A 639 32.10 24.03 -28.52
C LYS A 639 30.75 23.34 -28.34
N TYR A 640 30.42 22.37 -29.19
CA TYR A 640 29.17 21.63 -29.08
C TYR A 640 29.24 20.49 -28.07
N SER A 641 30.41 20.07 -27.59
CA SER A 641 30.51 19.07 -26.52
C SER A 641 29.88 19.55 -25.21
N VAL A 642 29.75 20.86 -25.01
CA VAL A 642 29.08 21.45 -23.83
C VAL A 642 27.64 20.97 -23.69
N SER A 643 26.94 20.70 -24.79
CA SER A 643 25.59 20.15 -24.72
C SER A 643 25.54 18.72 -24.20
N ARG A 644 26.64 17.95 -24.29
CA ARG A 644 26.73 16.64 -23.62
C ARG A 644 26.90 16.78 -22.11
N LEU A 645 27.46 17.90 -21.64
CA LEU A 645 27.71 18.14 -20.23
C LEU A 645 26.44 18.64 -19.51
N VAL A 646 25.74 19.60 -20.09
CA VAL A 646 24.62 20.35 -19.45
C VAL A 646 23.26 20.01 -20.08
N GLY A 647 23.24 19.20 -21.14
CA GLY A 647 22.06 18.90 -21.94
C GLY A 647 21.97 19.73 -23.23
N ALA A 648 21.21 19.23 -24.20
CA ALA A 648 21.03 19.92 -25.48
C ALA A 648 20.34 21.29 -25.29
N ALA A 649 20.42 22.17 -26.29
CA ALA A 649 19.67 23.42 -26.28
C ALA A 649 18.21 23.18 -26.69
N PRO A 650 17.24 24.03 -26.28
CA PRO A 650 15.85 23.88 -26.68
C PRO A 650 15.72 23.82 -28.22
N GLY A 651 15.12 22.75 -28.74
CA GLY A 651 14.96 22.52 -30.18
C GLY A 651 15.99 21.58 -30.82
N TYR A 652 16.96 21.05 -30.05
CA TYR A 652 17.88 20.00 -30.48
C TYR A 652 17.50 18.64 -29.89
N VAL A 653 17.83 17.55 -30.60
CA VAL A 653 17.62 16.17 -30.12
C VAL A 653 18.37 15.97 -28.79
N GLY A 654 17.69 15.42 -27.78
CA GLY A 654 18.25 15.21 -26.43
C GLY A 654 18.03 16.37 -25.45
N TYR A 655 17.23 17.40 -25.79
CA TYR A 655 16.92 18.51 -24.88
C TYR A 655 16.25 18.07 -23.56
N GLU A 656 15.48 16.99 -23.59
CA GLU A 656 14.73 16.49 -22.43
C GLU A 656 15.50 15.45 -21.60
N GLU A 657 16.73 15.09 -21.98
CA GLU A 657 17.49 13.98 -21.36
C GLU A 657 18.60 14.43 -20.38
N GLY A 658 18.71 15.73 -20.09
CA GLY A 658 19.82 16.25 -19.26
C GLY A 658 21.20 16.04 -19.91
N GLY A 659 22.26 16.29 -19.17
CA GLY A 659 23.65 16.10 -19.60
C GLY A 659 24.41 15.24 -18.60
N GLN A 660 25.68 14.91 -18.90
CA GLN A 660 26.49 14.07 -18.02
C GLN A 660 26.67 14.65 -16.60
N LEU A 661 26.47 15.96 -16.42
CA LEU A 661 26.59 16.65 -15.13
C LEU A 661 25.23 17.01 -14.48
N THR A 662 24.16 17.09 -15.27
CA THR A 662 22.84 17.63 -14.87
C THR A 662 21.73 16.68 -15.25
#